data_AF-A0A6I0G2W8-F1
#
_entry.id   AF-A0A6I0G2W8-F1
#
_cell.length_a   1.000
_cell.length_b   1.000
_cell.length_c   1.000
_cell.angle_alpha   90.00
_cell.angle_beta   90.00
_cell.angle_gamma   90.00
#
_symmetry.space_group_name_H-M   'P 1'
#
loop_
_entity.id
_entity.type
_entity.pdbx_description
1 polymer ?
#
loop_
_entity_poly.entity_id
_entity_poly.type
_entity_poly.pdbx_seq_one_letter_code
_entity_poly.pdbx_strand_id
1 'polypeptide(L)'
;MAKTKYVNSTQLQKELFKRTEGYAANVRAIYQNYLLQIINMVKGTELEEGKPFSFSEYGYSDEATAIFREMYSRLYQEIRNDVQNEWLLSNQHNDELVKSVFGENSINDNHFARFFKRNMEAMDAFFARKTGEEGLSLSQKVWRYTGQFKEELENCLDLAIGEGTGANKLASKIQTYLQDPDRFYRRFRIKVGEDENGNTVYGRVWKRRVYDKETESYKWVDDNPKKYHPGRGVYRSSYRNAQRLARTETNIAYRTADFERWGQLDFIIGYEIKLSNNHPCHDICDELAGKYPKTFKWTGWHPNCRCYMIPILAGEDDIEDMLNKILAGEDEEISKKGQITEFSDEFVQWVKDNEDRMNEAKTKGTLPYFVKDNYTDIEEILHPLTPEQKHYKGLVAQYGEENVQKLYEAFDSFKAKISTGDLEYQIKKLKFEANWVEEKNKFPTSPEMVKMLKKELAIVEAKFQYQQAVNAAKPILNYKSKSKPLNSVLAELNEAIANEATANEIQALTAKATAKIQEIEKARLAKLVKQGADGSTLDLYATEKEKLEIARLQSEYDKAMDLYGSQWNSEVSACYVRLADYKKELALKYVSKQGKLVKLNGETEELAKKALEEYINAPVNHSANNAIGGRWQNYSSEAGAMERYSKKTGISVDELALINRYTYGSKWCNNYGYGIVDPYFGKIQDYGGLCQKYYPACNAALEKMPRYNGTVFSGISFDAMKLDKYIQEMKACLSSGQPYVNKAFMSSTTNIDRTAIFGDNLMLVIKSKKGVDVKAISHYASEDEIVFRAGSRFKVLNVYQEETRKYGFGKGWVVELEEI
;
A
#
# COMPACT_ATOMS: atom_id res chain seq x y z
N MET A 1 -45.71 38.92 -15.13
CA MET A 1 -45.44 38.06 -13.97
C MET A 1 -45.60 38.93 -12.72
N ALA A 2 -46.49 38.54 -11.81
CA ALA A 2 -46.80 39.32 -10.61
C ALA A 2 -45.61 39.29 -9.65
N LYS A 3 -45.24 40.44 -9.07
CA LYS A 3 -44.21 40.52 -8.01
C LYS A 3 -44.55 39.53 -6.89
N THR A 4 -43.64 38.60 -6.62
CA THR A 4 -43.70 37.64 -5.52
C THR A 4 -43.98 38.38 -4.22
N LYS A 5 -45.19 38.25 -3.66
CA LYS A 5 -45.50 38.76 -2.31
C LYS A 5 -44.77 37.84 -1.33
N TYR A 6 -43.54 38.19 -0.97
CA TYR A 6 -42.79 37.44 0.03
C TYR A 6 -43.57 37.41 1.35
N VAL A 7 -43.85 36.19 1.85
CA VAL A 7 -44.46 35.98 3.16
C VAL A 7 -43.55 36.62 4.22
N ASN A 8 -44.09 37.55 5.00
CA ASN A 8 -43.32 38.24 6.04
C ASN A 8 -43.11 37.32 7.24
N SER A 9 -42.08 36.46 7.16
CA SER A 9 -41.77 35.49 8.22
C SER A 9 -41.60 36.18 9.58
N THR A 10 -41.00 37.37 9.64
CA THR A 10 -40.82 38.12 10.90
C THR A 10 -42.16 38.49 11.56
N GLN A 11 -43.16 38.85 10.77
CA GLN A 11 -44.51 39.13 11.29
C GLN A 11 -45.19 37.87 11.83
N LEU A 12 -45.14 36.77 11.07
CA LEU A 12 -45.72 35.49 11.49
C LEU A 12 -45.13 35.02 12.83
N GLN A 13 -43.85 35.28 13.06
CA GLN A 13 -43.20 34.92 14.33
C GLN A 13 -43.63 35.80 15.50
N LYS A 14 -43.86 37.10 15.28
CA LYS A 14 -44.44 37.98 16.32
C LYS A 14 -45.85 37.53 16.70
N GLU A 15 -46.63 37.09 15.73
CA GLU A 15 -47.98 36.57 15.95
C GLU A 15 -47.96 35.23 16.69
N LEU A 16 -47.07 34.30 16.31
CA LEU A 16 -46.83 33.05 17.04
C LEU A 16 -46.46 33.32 18.50
N PHE A 17 -45.54 34.27 18.74
CA PHE A 17 -45.16 34.65 20.10
C PHE A 17 -46.36 35.17 20.91
N LYS A 18 -47.20 36.03 20.32
CA LYS A 18 -48.41 36.55 20.98
C LYS A 18 -49.39 35.42 21.32
N ARG A 19 -49.59 34.44 20.44
CA ARG A 19 -50.47 33.28 20.68
C ARG A 19 -49.93 32.37 21.79
N THR A 20 -48.63 32.04 21.76
CA THR A 20 -48.01 31.19 22.79
C THR A 20 -48.07 31.79 24.20
N GLU A 21 -47.96 33.11 24.34
CA GLU A 21 -48.22 33.78 25.63
C GLU A 21 -49.70 33.78 26.01
N GLY A 22 -50.61 33.84 25.02
CA GLY A 22 -52.05 33.64 25.21
C GLY A 22 -52.38 32.26 25.78
N TYR A 23 -51.85 31.18 25.20
CA TYR A 23 -52.01 29.82 25.71
C TYR A 23 -51.49 29.68 27.15
N ALA A 24 -50.33 30.28 27.45
CA ALA A 24 -49.82 30.32 28.80
C ALA A 24 -50.73 31.10 29.78
N ALA A 25 -51.44 32.12 29.31
CA ALA A 25 -52.43 32.84 30.10
C ALA A 25 -53.70 32.00 30.35
N ASN A 26 -54.16 31.22 29.36
CA ASN A 26 -55.28 30.28 29.53
C ASN A 26 -54.98 29.21 30.58
N VAL A 27 -53.78 28.61 30.52
CA VAL A 27 -53.30 27.68 31.55
C VAL A 27 -53.34 28.33 32.94
N ARG A 28 -52.89 29.59 33.06
CA ARG A 28 -52.96 30.31 34.34
C ARG A 28 -54.40 30.51 34.82
N ALA A 29 -55.33 30.84 33.91
CA ALA A 29 -56.73 31.00 34.25
C ALA A 29 -57.36 29.68 34.74
N ILE A 30 -57.00 28.55 34.14
CA ILE A 30 -57.41 27.20 34.58
C ILE A 30 -56.96 26.96 36.02
N TYR A 31 -55.67 27.17 36.32
CA TYR A 31 -55.14 27.02 37.68
C TYR A 31 -55.85 27.93 38.69
N GLN A 32 -56.13 29.19 38.31
CA GLN A 32 -56.84 30.13 39.19
C GLN A 32 -58.29 29.71 39.45
N ASN A 33 -58.99 29.19 38.44
CA ASN A 33 -60.37 28.71 38.60
C ASN A 33 -60.43 27.54 39.59
N TYR A 34 -59.61 26.51 39.39
CA TYR A 34 -59.61 25.34 40.27
C TYR A 34 -59.05 25.65 41.67
N LEU A 35 -58.10 26.58 41.79
CA LEU A 35 -57.68 27.12 43.08
C LEU A 35 -58.88 27.66 43.88
N LEU A 36 -59.72 28.49 43.26
CA LEU A 36 -60.89 29.07 43.92
C LEU A 36 -61.92 28.01 44.31
N GLN A 37 -62.14 26.97 43.48
CA GLN A 37 -63.03 25.86 43.82
C GLN A 37 -62.53 25.09 45.06
N ILE A 38 -61.23 24.79 45.11
CA ILE A 38 -60.60 24.10 46.24
C ILE A 38 -60.71 24.95 47.51
N ILE A 39 -60.45 26.26 47.41
CA ILE A 39 -60.57 27.17 48.56
C ILE A 39 -62.00 27.25 49.08
N ASN A 40 -63.00 27.29 48.19
CA ASN A 40 -64.40 27.30 48.59
C ASN A 40 -64.81 26.00 49.28
N MET A 41 -64.24 24.86 48.87
CA MET A 41 -64.47 23.55 49.48
C MET A 41 -63.92 23.47 50.92
N VAL A 42 -62.71 23.97 51.15
CA VAL A 42 -62.05 23.95 52.48
C VAL A 42 -62.35 25.20 53.32
N LYS A 43 -63.34 26.00 52.89
CA LYS A 43 -63.70 27.24 53.57
C LYS A 43 -64.36 26.92 54.91
N GLY A 44 -63.75 27.37 56.00
CA GLY A 44 -64.25 27.15 57.35
C GLY A 44 -63.71 25.89 58.04
N THR A 45 -62.73 25.21 57.44
CA THR A 45 -62.00 24.13 58.11
C THR A 45 -61.11 24.69 59.23
N GLU A 46 -61.19 24.10 60.41
CA GLU A 46 -60.27 24.37 61.52
C GLU A 46 -59.19 23.27 61.59
N LEU A 47 -57.93 23.66 61.80
CA LEU A 47 -56.82 22.70 61.88
C LEU A 47 -56.76 22.00 63.24
N GLU A 48 -56.66 20.67 63.23
CA GLU A 48 -56.38 19.85 64.40
C GLU A 48 -54.96 20.12 64.93
N GLU A 49 -54.80 20.08 66.25
CA GLU A 49 -53.52 20.38 66.90
C GLU A 49 -52.45 19.32 66.58
N GLY A 50 -51.27 19.77 66.18
CA GLY A 50 -50.14 18.90 65.86
C GLY A 50 -50.23 18.13 64.53
N LYS A 51 -51.31 18.27 63.75
CA LYS A 51 -51.51 17.56 62.48
C LYS A 51 -51.51 18.49 61.26
N PRO A 52 -50.59 18.30 60.29
CA PRO A 52 -50.58 19.07 59.05
C PRO A 52 -51.88 18.90 58.26
N PHE A 53 -52.32 19.96 57.59
CA PHE A 53 -53.44 19.86 56.65
C PHE A 53 -53.12 18.92 55.49
N SER A 54 -54.01 17.97 55.23
CA SER A 54 -54.06 17.20 53.98
C SER A 54 -55.51 16.94 53.59
N PHE A 55 -55.79 16.81 52.29
CA PHE A 55 -57.16 16.55 51.86
C PHE A 55 -57.70 15.21 52.37
N SER A 56 -56.81 14.23 52.60
CA SER A 56 -57.20 12.90 53.10
C SER A 56 -57.58 12.90 54.58
N GLU A 57 -56.74 13.51 55.43
CA GLU A 57 -56.94 13.47 56.89
C GLU A 57 -58.14 14.33 57.32
N TYR A 58 -58.49 15.36 56.54
CA TYR A 58 -59.59 16.27 56.84
C TYR A 58 -60.90 15.92 56.11
N GLY A 59 -61.01 14.71 55.54
CA GLY A 59 -62.25 14.20 54.96
C GLY A 59 -62.65 14.79 53.59
N TYR A 60 -61.76 15.51 52.91
CA TYR A 60 -62.00 16.11 51.59
C TYR A 60 -61.43 15.26 50.43
N SER A 61 -61.08 14.00 50.68
CA SER A 61 -60.30 13.18 49.73
C SER A 61 -61.03 13.00 48.40
N ASP A 62 -62.32 12.68 48.44
CA ASP A 62 -63.11 12.35 47.25
C ASP A 62 -63.41 13.60 46.42
N GLU A 63 -63.83 14.69 47.06
CA GLU A 63 -64.10 15.97 46.42
C GLU A 63 -62.84 16.60 45.84
N ALA A 64 -61.72 16.60 46.60
CA ALA A 64 -60.45 17.10 46.10
C ALA A 64 -59.97 16.28 44.91
N THR A 65 -60.06 14.94 44.98
CA THR A 65 -59.66 14.06 43.87
C THR A 65 -60.51 14.30 42.62
N ALA A 66 -61.82 14.53 42.77
CA ALA A 66 -62.70 14.88 41.66
C ALA A 66 -62.26 16.21 40.99
N ILE A 67 -62.02 17.26 41.80
CA ILE A 67 -61.59 18.58 41.30
C ILE A 67 -60.23 18.48 40.59
N PHE A 68 -59.24 17.77 41.16
CA PHE A 68 -57.94 17.62 40.51
C PHE A 68 -57.99 16.77 39.24
N ARG A 69 -58.85 15.75 39.17
CA ARG A 69 -59.07 14.97 37.93
C ARG A 69 -59.70 15.82 36.83
N GLU A 70 -60.67 16.65 37.18
CA GLU A 70 -61.29 17.59 36.25
C GLU A 70 -60.27 18.64 35.76
N MET A 71 -59.50 19.22 36.68
CA MET A 71 -58.41 20.14 36.36
C MET A 71 -57.40 19.51 35.42
N TYR A 72 -56.96 18.28 35.71
CA TYR A 72 -56.07 17.53 34.82
C TYR A 72 -56.66 17.37 33.43
N SER A 73 -57.91 16.92 33.33
CA SER A 73 -58.59 16.71 32.03
C SER A 73 -58.67 18.01 31.25
N ARG A 74 -59.12 19.10 31.88
CA ARG A 74 -59.26 20.41 31.24
C ARG A 74 -57.92 21.00 30.82
N LEU A 75 -56.90 20.91 31.68
CA LEU A 75 -55.55 21.39 31.38
C LEU A 75 -54.91 20.59 30.25
N TYR A 76 -55.07 19.27 30.24
CA TYR A 76 -54.59 18.42 29.16
C TYR A 76 -55.28 18.72 27.83
N GLN A 77 -56.60 18.88 27.82
CA GLN A 77 -57.36 19.23 26.62
C GLN A 77 -56.99 20.62 26.10
N GLU A 78 -56.81 21.61 26.97
CA GLU A 78 -56.38 22.96 26.57
C GLU A 78 -55.03 22.90 25.84
N ILE A 79 -54.00 22.31 26.46
CA ILE A 79 -52.67 22.23 25.85
C ILE A 79 -52.69 21.37 24.58
N ARG A 80 -53.48 20.29 24.55
CA ARG A 80 -53.65 19.46 23.35
C ARG A 80 -54.26 20.25 22.20
N ASN A 81 -55.31 21.02 22.46
CA ASN A 81 -55.96 21.86 21.46
C ASN A 81 -55.02 22.97 20.99
N ASP A 82 -54.28 23.61 21.89
CA ASP A 82 -53.29 24.65 21.55
C ASP A 82 -52.21 24.10 20.61
N VAL A 83 -51.72 22.89 20.88
CA VAL A 83 -50.76 22.18 20.01
C VAL A 83 -51.36 21.90 18.63
N GLN A 84 -52.60 21.39 18.57
CA GLN A 84 -53.28 21.13 17.30
C GLN A 84 -53.48 22.42 16.50
N ASN A 85 -53.88 23.50 17.17
CA ASN A 85 -54.07 24.81 16.55
C ASN A 85 -52.78 25.33 15.94
N GLU A 86 -51.65 25.26 16.66
CA GLU A 86 -50.37 25.71 16.10
C GLU A 86 -49.86 24.82 14.96
N TRP A 87 -50.12 23.52 15.02
CA TRP A 87 -49.80 22.61 13.91
C TRP A 87 -50.60 22.97 12.64
N LEU A 88 -51.90 23.25 12.79
CA LEU A 88 -52.76 23.66 11.68
C LEU A 88 -52.38 25.04 11.14
N LEU A 89 -52.03 25.99 12.01
CA LEU A 89 -51.57 27.32 11.62
C LEU A 89 -50.23 27.27 10.88
N SER A 90 -49.27 26.46 11.35
CA SER A 90 -48.02 26.21 10.63
C SER A 90 -48.31 25.66 9.23
N ASN A 91 -49.21 24.67 9.12
CA ASN A 91 -49.63 24.15 7.82
C ASN A 91 -50.25 25.23 6.92
N GLN A 92 -51.09 26.12 7.47
CA GLN A 92 -51.67 27.24 6.73
C GLN A 92 -50.61 28.23 6.23
N HIS A 93 -49.66 28.62 7.08
CA HIS A 93 -48.56 29.51 6.67
C HIS A 93 -47.67 28.87 5.60
N ASN A 94 -47.48 27.55 5.66
CA ASN A 94 -46.78 26.82 4.61
C ASN A 94 -47.57 26.78 3.30
N ASP A 95 -48.90 26.70 3.35
CA ASP A 95 -49.74 26.84 2.15
C ASP A 95 -49.63 28.24 1.54
N GLU A 96 -49.58 29.28 2.37
CA GLU A 96 -49.34 30.66 1.93
C GLU A 96 -47.96 30.82 1.29
N LEU A 97 -46.93 30.14 1.84
CA LEU A 97 -45.60 30.10 1.25
C LEU A 97 -45.65 29.46 -0.15
N VAL A 98 -46.27 28.29 -0.30
CA VAL A 98 -46.43 27.61 -1.60
C VAL A 98 -47.19 28.49 -2.59
N LYS A 99 -48.29 29.13 -2.15
CA LYS A 99 -49.05 30.08 -2.98
C LYS A 99 -48.25 31.32 -3.37
N SER A 100 -47.33 31.78 -2.52
CA SER A 100 -46.46 32.92 -2.85
C SER A 100 -45.45 32.59 -3.95
N VAL A 101 -45.03 31.32 -4.05
CA VAL A 101 -44.05 30.82 -5.03
C VAL A 101 -44.73 30.42 -6.34
N PHE A 102 -45.81 29.63 -6.28
CA PHE A 102 -46.47 29.06 -7.47
C PHE A 102 -47.79 29.76 -7.85
N GLY A 103 -48.20 30.79 -7.13
CA GLY A 103 -49.43 31.56 -7.37
C GLY A 103 -50.65 31.04 -6.59
N GLU A 104 -51.69 31.88 -6.46
CA GLU A 104 -52.87 31.59 -5.62
C GLU A 104 -53.67 30.36 -6.06
N ASN A 105 -53.69 30.06 -7.37
CA ASN A 105 -54.44 28.94 -7.94
C ASN A 105 -53.76 27.58 -7.74
N SER A 106 -52.51 27.53 -7.27
CA SER A 106 -51.75 26.28 -7.05
C SER A 106 -52.46 25.30 -6.12
N ILE A 107 -53.26 25.78 -5.17
CA ILE A 107 -54.02 24.93 -4.24
C ILE A 107 -55.12 24.09 -4.90
N ASN A 108 -55.63 24.54 -6.05
CA ASN A 108 -56.72 23.87 -6.77
C ASN A 108 -56.21 22.96 -7.90
N ASP A 109 -54.89 22.94 -8.14
CA ASP A 109 -54.26 22.18 -9.21
C ASP A 109 -53.63 20.90 -8.66
N ASN A 110 -53.96 19.77 -9.30
CA ASN A 110 -53.50 18.45 -8.88
C ASN A 110 -51.98 18.28 -8.97
N HIS A 111 -51.29 19.01 -9.86
CA HIS A 111 -49.83 18.95 -9.98
C HIS A 111 -49.12 19.41 -8.69
N PHE A 112 -49.72 20.34 -7.93
CA PHE A 112 -49.14 20.88 -6.70
C PHE A 112 -49.69 20.22 -5.43
N ALA A 113 -50.62 19.26 -5.54
CA ALA A 113 -51.29 18.63 -4.39
C ALA A 113 -50.29 18.02 -3.38
N ARG A 114 -49.13 17.52 -3.85
CA ARG A 114 -48.06 16.99 -2.99
C ARG A 114 -47.53 18.02 -1.99
N PHE A 115 -47.56 19.30 -2.34
CA PHE A 115 -47.08 20.41 -1.52
C PHE A 115 -48.13 20.97 -0.57
N PHE A 116 -49.33 20.41 -0.45
CA PHE A 116 -50.38 20.86 0.49
C PHE A 116 -50.76 19.80 1.55
N LYS A 117 -49.92 18.77 1.75
CA LYS A 117 -50.12 17.74 2.77
C LYS A 117 -50.11 18.33 4.18
N ARG A 118 -50.97 17.79 5.07
CA ARG A 118 -51.13 18.25 6.47
C ARG A 118 -50.25 17.52 7.48
N ASN A 119 -49.60 16.42 7.06
CA ASN A 119 -48.72 15.59 7.88
C ASN A 119 -49.35 15.15 9.23
N MET A 120 -50.60 14.66 9.17
CA MET A 120 -51.35 14.24 10.36
C MET A 120 -50.67 13.09 11.12
N GLU A 121 -50.02 12.16 10.42
CA GLU A 121 -49.25 11.07 11.04
C GLU A 121 -48.09 11.60 11.90
N ALA A 122 -47.41 12.65 11.44
CA ALA A 122 -46.34 13.29 12.20
C ALA A 122 -46.89 14.02 13.45
N MET A 123 -48.11 14.56 13.37
CA MET A 123 -48.81 15.13 14.54
C MET A 123 -49.20 14.04 15.55
N ASP A 124 -49.67 12.88 15.08
CA ASP A 124 -49.98 11.74 15.96
C ASP A 124 -48.71 11.19 16.63
N ALA A 125 -47.61 11.07 15.87
CA ALA A 125 -46.30 10.73 16.41
C ALA A 125 -45.82 11.77 17.44
N PHE A 126 -46.08 13.06 17.18
CA PHE A 126 -45.80 14.13 18.12
C PHE A 126 -46.57 13.94 19.44
N PHE A 127 -47.86 13.58 19.42
CA PHE A 127 -48.62 13.33 20.64
C PHE A 127 -48.21 12.04 21.36
N ALA A 128 -47.79 11.01 20.62
CA ALA A 128 -47.33 9.74 21.18
C ALA A 128 -45.93 9.83 21.84
N ARG A 129 -45.18 10.91 21.57
CA ARG A 129 -43.78 11.02 22.02
C ARG A 129 -43.65 11.15 23.54
N LYS A 130 -42.57 10.55 24.04
CA LYS A 130 -42.13 10.61 25.44
C LYS A 130 -40.86 11.46 25.55
N THR A 131 -40.85 12.44 26.46
CA THR A 131 -39.82 13.49 26.49
C THR A 131 -39.43 13.91 27.92
N GLY A 132 -38.19 14.35 28.09
CA GLY A 132 -37.58 14.69 29.39
C GLY A 132 -36.88 13.49 30.07
N GLU A 133 -36.19 13.76 31.19
CA GLU A 133 -35.41 12.78 31.98
C GLU A 133 -36.22 11.54 32.37
N GLU A 134 -37.51 11.73 32.68
CA GLU A 134 -38.42 10.67 33.13
C GLU A 134 -39.16 9.98 31.96
N GLY A 135 -38.94 10.38 30.70
CA GLY A 135 -39.59 9.77 29.54
C GLY A 135 -41.12 9.86 29.56
N LEU A 136 -41.66 11.02 29.96
CA LEU A 136 -43.11 11.22 30.13
C LEU A 136 -43.79 11.70 28.84
N SER A 137 -45.00 11.20 28.58
CA SER A 137 -45.90 11.77 27.57
C SER A 137 -46.49 13.11 28.02
N LEU A 138 -47.14 13.85 27.12
CA LEU A 138 -47.83 15.11 27.45
C LEU A 138 -48.82 14.93 28.61
N SER A 139 -49.66 13.88 28.55
CA SER A 139 -50.62 13.55 29.62
C SER A 139 -49.93 13.29 30.96
N GLN A 140 -48.86 12.51 30.97
CA GLN A 140 -48.13 12.20 32.20
C GLN A 140 -47.46 13.45 32.81
N LYS A 141 -46.92 14.36 31.98
CA LYS A 141 -46.36 15.63 32.47
C LYS A 141 -47.43 16.52 33.10
N VAL A 142 -48.61 16.62 32.47
CA VAL A 142 -49.73 17.40 33.01
C VAL A 142 -50.22 16.78 34.32
N TRP A 143 -50.38 15.46 34.38
CA TRP A 143 -50.75 14.73 35.60
C TRP A 143 -49.77 15.01 36.75
N ARG A 144 -48.46 14.95 36.47
CA ARG A 144 -47.42 15.26 37.44
C ARG A 144 -47.54 16.68 37.98
N TYR A 145 -47.79 17.67 37.13
CA TYR A 145 -47.96 19.06 37.59
C TYR A 145 -49.25 19.26 38.38
N THR A 146 -50.33 18.55 38.06
CA THR A 146 -51.56 18.55 38.88
C THR A 146 -51.31 17.92 40.25
N GLY A 147 -50.53 16.82 40.32
CA GLY A 147 -50.14 16.21 41.60
C GLY A 147 -49.25 17.12 42.44
N GLN A 148 -48.24 17.75 41.83
CA GLN A 148 -47.41 18.77 42.50
C GLN A 148 -48.26 19.93 43.01
N PHE A 149 -49.24 20.38 42.23
CA PHE A 149 -50.14 21.44 42.64
C PHE A 149 -50.99 21.05 43.86
N LYS A 150 -51.45 19.79 43.94
CA LYS A 150 -52.15 19.28 45.14
C LYS A 150 -51.28 19.39 46.38
N GLU A 151 -50.05 18.91 46.33
CA GLU A 151 -49.11 18.99 47.46
C GLU A 151 -48.77 20.44 47.82
N GLU A 152 -48.54 21.30 46.83
CA GLU A 152 -48.32 22.75 47.04
C GLU A 152 -49.52 23.39 47.75
N LEU A 153 -50.75 23.00 47.40
CA LEU A 153 -51.97 23.51 48.00
C LEU A 153 -52.18 23.04 49.43
N GLU A 154 -51.97 21.75 49.74
CA GLU A 154 -52.08 21.22 51.10
C GLU A 154 -51.15 22.00 52.05
N ASN A 155 -49.91 22.20 51.60
CA ASN A 155 -48.89 22.99 52.28
C ASN A 155 -49.26 24.47 52.46
N CYS A 156 -49.80 25.12 51.42
CA CYS A 156 -50.22 26.52 51.50
C CYS A 156 -51.46 26.70 52.37
N LEU A 157 -52.38 25.73 52.38
CA LEU A 157 -53.59 25.72 53.19
C LEU A 157 -53.26 25.52 54.67
N ASP A 158 -52.40 24.55 54.98
CA ASP A 158 -51.84 24.31 56.32
C ASP A 158 -51.33 25.62 56.94
N LEU A 159 -50.51 26.36 56.19
CA LEU A 159 -49.94 27.61 56.66
C LEU A 159 -50.96 28.75 56.73
N ALA A 160 -51.79 28.93 55.70
CA ALA A 160 -52.71 30.06 55.65
C ALA A 160 -53.85 29.96 56.67
N ILE A 161 -54.37 28.74 56.89
CA ILE A 161 -55.38 28.47 57.93
C ILE A 161 -54.72 28.55 59.31
N GLY A 162 -53.49 28.02 59.47
CA GLY A 162 -52.72 28.15 60.71
C GLY A 162 -52.49 29.61 61.14
N GLU A 163 -52.15 30.49 60.18
CA GLU A 163 -52.00 31.95 60.41
C GLU A 163 -53.32 32.67 60.79
N GLY A 164 -54.46 31.98 60.82
CA GLY A 164 -55.76 32.60 61.07
C GLY A 164 -56.22 33.50 59.91
N THR A 165 -55.78 33.23 58.68
CA THR A 165 -56.17 34.04 57.51
C THR A 165 -57.68 33.93 57.32
N GLY A 166 -58.40 35.03 57.53
CA GLY A 166 -59.84 35.08 57.35
C GLY A 166 -60.28 34.59 55.95
N ALA A 167 -61.40 33.87 55.90
CA ALA A 167 -61.87 33.17 54.70
C ALA A 167 -61.97 34.03 53.43
N ASN A 168 -62.23 35.34 53.57
CA ASN A 168 -62.32 36.29 52.46
C ASN A 168 -60.95 36.68 51.85
N LYS A 169 -59.84 36.40 52.54
CA LYS A 169 -58.46 36.70 52.10
C LYS A 169 -57.64 35.44 51.81
N LEU A 170 -58.19 34.26 52.10
CA LEU A 170 -57.52 32.97 51.96
C LEU A 170 -57.01 32.74 50.53
N ALA A 171 -57.82 33.06 49.52
CA ALA A 171 -57.44 32.92 48.12
C ALA A 171 -56.24 33.78 47.71
N SER A 172 -56.26 35.08 48.01
CA SER A 172 -55.17 35.99 47.70
C SER A 172 -53.88 35.63 48.45
N LYS A 173 -54.01 35.13 49.68
CA LYS A 173 -52.89 34.69 50.50
C LYS A 173 -52.22 33.42 49.94
N ILE A 174 -53.01 32.40 49.62
CA ILE A 174 -52.51 31.16 48.99
C ILE A 174 -51.88 31.47 47.63
N GLN A 175 -52.51 32.33 46.82
CA GLN A 175 -51.94 32.76 45.54
C GLN A 175 -50.57 33.43 45.71
N THR A 176 -50.37 34.21 46.78
CA THR A 176 -49.06 34.81 47.10
C THR A 176 -48.02 33.73 47.39
N TYR A 177 -48.39 32.68 48.14
CA TYR A 177 -47.51 31.55 48.46
C TYR A 177 -47.17 30.69 47.24
N LEU A 178 -48.14 30.43 46.37
CA LEU A 178 -47.93 29.68 45.13
C LEU A 178 -47.04 30.44 44.13
N GLN A 179 -47.13 31.78 44.09
CA GLN A 179 -46.33 32.62 43.19
C GLN A 179 -44.88 32.79 43.64
N ASP A 180 -44.65 32.76 44.96
CA ASP A 180 -43.35 32.93 45.60
C ASP A 180 -43.06 31.79 46.59
N PRO A 181 -42.60 30.63 46.07
CA PRO A 181 -42.29 29.46 46.90
C PRO A 181 -41.18 29.69 47.93
N ASP A 182 -40.40 30.78 47.82
CA ASP A 182 -39.31 31.13 48.75
C ASP A 182 -39.84 31.66 50.09
N ARG A 183 -41.14 31.97 50.17
CA ARG A 183 -41.81 32.34 51.42
C ARG A 183 -42.09 31.13 52.32
N PHE A 184 -42.07 29.92 51.75
CA PHE A 184 -42.47 28.69 52.43
C PHE A 184 -41.29 27.80 52.84
N TYR A 185 -40.14 27.98 52.21
CA TYR A 185 -38.95 27.15 52.41
C TYR A 185 -37.71 28.01 52.64
N ARG A 186 -36.89 27.66 53.63
CA ARG A 186 -35.63 28.37 53.92
C ARG A 186 -34.49 27.39 54.12
N ARG A 187 -33.30 27.81 53.66
CA ARG A 187 -32.05 27.06 53.83
C ARG A 187 -31.46 27.35 55.19
N PHE A 188 -31.21 26.31 55.97
CA PHE A 188 -30.49 26.41 57.23
C PHE A 188 -29.12 25.74 57.10
N ARG A 189 -28.10 26.42 57.63
CA ARG A 189 -26.76 25.85 57.77
C ARG A 189 -26.76 25.04 59.05
N ILE A 190 -26.56 23.73 58.94
CA ILE A 190 -26.49 22.82 60.10
C ILE A 190 -25.11 22.17 60.15
N LYS A 191 -24.62 21.84 61.34
CA LYS A 191 -23.38 21.07 61.51
C LYS A 191 -23.68 19.62 61.13
N VAL A 192 -22.98 19.08 60.13
CA VAL A 192 -23.20 17.71 59.61
C VAL A 192 -22.04 16.78 59.97
N GLY A 193 -20.87 17.32 60.31
CA GLY A 193 -19.74 16.56 60.83
C GLY A 193 -18.54 17.45 61.18
N GLU A 194 -17.38 16.83 61.34
CA GLU A 194 -16.07 17.47 61.43
C GLU A 194 -15.13 16.80 60.42
N ASP A 195 -14.26 17.57 59.76
CA ASP A 195 -13.27 17.03 58.82
C ASP A 195 -12.10 16.36 59.56
N GLU A 196 -11.18 15.73 58.82
CA GLU A 196 -10.01 15.02 59.38
C GLU A 196 -9.08 15.92 60.22
N ASN A 197 -9.26 17.25 60.17
CA ASN A 197 -8.51 18.24 60.92
C ASN A 197 -9.32 18.86 62.09
N GLY A 198 -10.51 18.33 62.39
CA GLY A 198 -11.37 18.79 63.48
C GLY A 198 -12.16 20.08 63.18
N ASN A 199 -12.20 20.55 61.92
CA ASN A 199 -13.04 21.69 61.55
C ASN A 199 -14.48 21.25 61.33
N THR A 200 -15.44 22.00 61.87
CA THR A 200 -16.86 21.77 61.65
C THR A 200 -17.26 21.83 60.17
N VAL A 201 -17.68 20.69 59.64
CA VAL A 201 -18.29 20.56 58.31
C VAL A 201 -19.77 20.90 58.44
N TYR A 202 -20.15 22.00 57.79
CA TYR A 202 -21.54 22.43 57.74
C TYR A 202 -22.22 21.89 56.49
N GLY A 203 -23.31 21.15 56.69
CA GLY A 203 -24.26 20.86 55.63
C GLY A 203 -25.39 21.88 55.61
N ARG A 204 -26.31 21.68 54.66
CA ARG A 204 -27.45 22.55 54.45
C ARG A 204 -28.70 21.68 54.44
N VAL A 205 -29.65 21.98 55.32
CA VAL A 205 -30.97 21.34 55.32
C VAL A 205 -32.02 22.37 54.97
N TRP A 206 -32.98 21.94 54.16
CA TRP A 206 -34.15 22.73 53.84
C TRP A 206 -35.21 22.50 54.88
N LYS A 207 -35.74 23.60 55.39
CA LYS A 207 -36.86 23.54 56.31
C LYS A 207 -38.06 24.23 55.69
N ARG A 208 -39.23 23.65 55.93
CA ARG A 208 -40.55 24.18 55.57
C ARG A 208 -41.10 25.01 56.73
N ARG A 209 -41.74 26.13 56.41
CA ARG A 209 -42.38 27.01 57.39
C ARG A 209 -43.72 26.43 57.80
N VAL A 210 -43.92 26.23 59.10
CA VAL A 210 -45.18 25.79 59.70
C VAL A 210 -45.58 26.80 60.77
N TYR A 211 -46.86 27.09 60.88
CA TYR A 211 -47.37 27.96 61.94
C TYR A 211 -47.50 27.18 63.25
N ASP A 212 -47.02 27.74 64.35
CA ASP A 212 -47.15 27.16 65.67
C ASP A 212 -48.16 27.95 66.50
N LYS A 213 -49.27 27.28 66.87
CA LYS A 213 -50.37 27.89 67.62
C LYS A 213 -49.98 28.21 69.07
N GLU A 214 -49.05 27.47 69.68
CA GLU A 214 -48.66 27.67 71.09
C GLU A 214 -47.79 28.92 71.28
N THR A 215 -46.97 29.26 70.28
CA THR A 215 -46.00 30.37 70.35
C THR A 215 -46.42 31.58 69.51
N GLU A 216 -47.58 31.50 68.85
CA GLU A 216 -48.06 32.47 67.84
C GLU A 216 -46.96 32.87 66.83
N SER A 217 -46.11 31.91 66.47
CA SER A 217 -44.88 32.16 65.70
C SER A 217 -44.61 31.09 64.65
N TYR A 218 -43.64 31.34 63.77
CA TYR A 218 -43.26 30.42 62.72
C TYR A 218 -42.18 29.43 63.19
N LYS A 219 -42.44 28.13 63.05
CA LYS A 219 -41.43 27.08 63.20
C LYS A 219 -40.98 26.52 61.85
N TRP A 220 -39.76 25.98 61.84
CA TRP A 220 -39.13 25.42 60.66
C TRP A 220 -38.96 23.91 60.83
N VAL A 221 -39.64 23.12 60.01
CA VAL A 221 -39.61 21.65 60.05
C VAL A 221 -38.77 21.12 58.90
N ASP A 222 -37.94 20.11 59.15
CA ASP A 222 -37.09 19.50 58.12
C ASP A 222 -37.97 18.91 57.00
N ASP A 223 -37.63 19.22 55.75
CA ASP A 223 -38.32 18.69 54.57
C ASP A 223 -37.29 18.25 53.52
N ASN A 224 -37.73 17.43 52.57
CA ASN A 224 -36.87 16.87 51.54
C ASN A 224 -36.29 17.98 50.63
N PRO A 225 -34.95 18.12 50.54
CA PRO A 225 -34.29 19.10 49.68
C PRO A 225 -34.74 19.09 48.21
N LYS A 226 -35.10 17.91 47.68
CA LYS A 226 -35.53 17.74 46.28
C LYS A 226 -36.88 18.41 45.99
N LYS A 227 -37.74 18.58 47.00
CA LYS A 227 -39.03 19.27 46.85
C LYS A 227 -38.86 20.77 46.60
N TYR A 228 -37.77 21.37 47.12
CA TYR A 228 -37.51 22.79 46.98
C TYR A 228 -36.48 23.14 45.88
N HIS A 229 -35.54 22.23 45.59
CA HIS A 229 -34.60 22.35 44.48
C HIS A 229 -34.89 21.31 43.40
N PRO A 230 -35.87 21.55 42.51
CA PRO A 230 -36.26 20.59 41.47
C PRO A 230 -35.23 20.47 40.32
N GLY A 231 -34.03 21.03 40.47
CA GLY A 231 -32.99 21.06 39.45
C GLY A 231 -32.94 22.36 38.64
N ARG A 232 -31.89 22.49 37.80
CA ARG A 232 -31.75 23.62 36.86
C ARG A 232 -32.82 23.51 35.79
N GLY A 233 -33.47 24.63 35.46
CA GLY A 233 -34.47 24.66 34.40
C GLY A 233 -35.81 24.03 34.75
N VAL A 234 -36.16 23.85 36.03
CA VAL A 234 -37.50 23.49 36.52
C VAL A 234 -37.97 24.56 37.51
N TYR A 235 -39.17 25.11 37.31
CA TYR A 235 -39.73 26.06 38.27
C TYR A 235 -40.15 25.32 39.53
N ARG A 236 -40.07 25.98 40.68
CA ARG A 236 -40.61 25.46 41.94
C ARG A 236 -42.12 25.36 41.94
N SER A 237 -42.77 26.23 41.17
CA SER A 237 -44.21 26.30 41.07
C SER A 237 -44.75 25.45 39.92
N SER A 238 -45.66 24.54 40.25
CA SER A 238 -46.39 23.69 39.31
C SER A 238 -47.05 24.48 38.17
N TYR A 239 -47.73 25.60 38.48
CA TYR A 239 -48.38 26.42 37.46
C TYR A 239 -47.36 27.06 36.49
N ARG A 240 -46.20 27.53 36.98
CA ARG A 240 -45.15 28.09 36.09
C ARG A 240 -44.55 27.01 35.19
N ASN A 241 -44.40 25.79 35.71
CA ASN A 241 -44.00 24.64 34.90
C ASN A 241 -45.04 24.28 33.84
N ALA A 242 -46.33 24.31 34.16
CA ALA A 242 -47.41 24.07 33.20
C ALA A 242 -47.47 25.16 32.11
N GLN A 243 -47.30 26.43 32.47
CA GLN A 243 -47.21 27.53 31.50
C GLN A 243 -45.98 27.38 30.58
N ARG A 244 -44.83 26.97 31.12
CA ARG A 244 -43.65 26.67 30.31
C ARG A 244 -43.89 25.49 29.38
N LEU A 245 -44.55 24.44 29.88
CA LEU A 245 -44.92 23.27 29.10
C LEU A 245 -45.77 23.69 27.90
N ALA A 246 -46.84 24.47 28.13
CA ALA A 246 -47.68 24.99 27.06
C ALA A 246 -46.86 25.72 25.98
N ARG A 247 -46.06 26.72 26.36
CA ARG A 247 -45.20 27.47 25.42
C ARG A 247 -44.24 26.58 24.64
N THR A 248 -43.61 25.64 25.33
CA THR A 248 -42.58 24.77 24.74
C THR A 248 -43.21 23.78 23.78
N GLU A 249 -44.28 23.10 24.20
CA GLU A 249 -44.98 22.10 23.38
C GLU A 249 -45.62 22.75 22.14
N THR A 250 -46.24 23.92 22.26
CA THR A 250 -46.82 24.62 21.10
C THR A 250 -45.77 25.13 20.12
N ASN A 251 -44.62 25.60 20.60
CA ASN A 251 -43.53 26.03 19.71
C ASN A 251 -42.88 24.82 19.01
N ILE A 252 -42.58 23.73 19.73
CA ILE A 252 -42.04 22.51 19.11
C ILE A 252 -43.04 21.96 18.09
N ALA A 253 -44.35 22.00 18.37
CA ALA A 253 -45.38 21.57 17.43
C ALA A 253 -45.33 22.37 16.12
N TYR A 254 -45.31 23.70 16.23
CA TYR A 254 -45.18 24.59 15.08
C TYR A 254 -43.90 24.32 14.28
N ARG A 255 -42.74 24.14 14.94
CA ARG A 255 -41.45 23.87 14.27
C ARG A 255 -41.36 22.49 13.64
N THR A 256 -41.96 21.49 14.28
CA THR A 256 -42.01 20.15 13.74
C THR A 256 -42.87 20.13 12.48
N ALA A 257 -44.03 20.79 12.53
CA ALA A 257 -44.88 20.94 11.35
C ALA A 257 -44.15 21.64 10.20
N ASP A 258 -43.43 22.74 10.47
CA ASP A 258 -42.59 23.40 9.48
C ASP A 258 -41.51 22.45 8.93
N PHE A 259 -40.78 21.71 9.76
CA PHE A 259 -39.74 20.77 9.31
C PHE A 259 -40.30 19.68 8.38
N GLU A 260 -41.41 19.04 8.78
CA GLU A 260 -42.08 18.00 7.98
C GLU A 260 -42.62 18.56 6.65
N ARG A 261 -43.13 19.80 6.66
CA ARG A 261 -43.60 20.48 5.44
C ARG A 261 -42.43 20.86 4.55
N TRP A 262 -41.44 21.55 5.10
CA TRP A 262 -40.29 22.04 4.35
C TRP A 262 -39.52 20.88 3.72
N GLY A 263 -39.36 19.76 4.44
CA GLY A 263 -38.85 18.48 3.92
C GLY A 263 -39.38 18.11 2.53
N GLN A 264 -40.67 18.32 2.29
CA GLN A 264 -41.39 17.98 1.07
C GLN A 264 -41.41 19.10 0.01
N LEU A 265 -40.96 20.31 0.34
CA LEU A 265 -40.95 21.47 -0.56
C LEU A 265 -39.59 21.58 -1.27
N ASP A 266 -39.51 21.16 -2.53
CA ASP A 266 -38.25 21.06 -3.28
C ASP A 266 -37.56 22.42 -3.49
N PHE A 267 -38.32 23.52 -3.50
CA PHE A 267 -37.81 24.89 -3.64
C PHE A 267 -37.16 25.45 -2.37
N ILE A 268 -37.18 24.71 -1.26
CA ILE A 268 -36.48 25.06 -0.03
C ILE A 268 -35.12 24.34 -0.03
N ILE A 269 -34.03 25.13 -0.05
CA ILE A 269 -32.65 24.64 -0.13
C ILE A 269 -31.97 24.49 1.26
N GLY A 270 -32.62 24.97 2.30
CA GLY A 270 -32.18 24.95 3.69
C GLY A 270 -33.00 25.93 4.53
N TYR A 271 -32.61 26.16 5.78
CA TYR A 271 -33.26 27.18 6.60
C TYR A 271 -32.25 27.95 7.47
N GLU A 272 -32.59 29.20 7.78
CA GLU A 272 -31.80 30.09 8.64
C GLU A 272 -32.46 30.21 10.01
N ILE A 273 -31.73 29.86 11.07
CA ILE A 273 -32.17 30.01 12.46
C ILE A 273 -31.82 31.42 12.94
N LYS A 274 -32.84 32.20 13.31
CA LYS A 274 -32.70 33.55 13.84
C LYS A 274 -33.10 33.66 15.31
N LEU A 275 -32.37 34.55 15.98
CA LEU A 275 -32.65 34.96 17.34
C LEU A 275 -33.96 35.74 17.43
N SER A 276 -34.68 35.54 18.51
CA SER A 276 -35.77 36.44 18.91
C SER A 276 -35.20 37.64 19.66
N ASN A 277 -35.86 38.80 19.60
CA ASN A 277 -35.48 39.99 20.38
C ASN A 277 -35.64 39.83 21.91
N ASN A 278 -35.86 38.61 22.41
CA ASN A 278 -36.18 38.30 23.80
C ASN A 278 -35.12 37.36 24.42
N HIS A 279 -33.85 37.72 24.21
CA HIS A 279 -32.67 37.06 24.75
C HIS A 279 -32.07 37.92 25.88
N PRO A 280 -32.49 37.73 27.14
CA PRO A 280 -32.05 38.60 28.25
C PRO A 280 -30.61 38.32 28.69
N CYS A 281 -30.05 37.17 28.33
CA CYS A 281 -28.67 36.78 28.57
C CYS A 281 -28.11 36.06 27.34
N HIS A 282 -26.81 36.15 27.13
CA HIS A 282 -26.14 35.39 26.08
C HIS A 282 -26.23 33.89 26.38
N ASP A 283 -26.74 33.10 25.43
CA ASP A 283 -26.86 31.64 25.57
C ASP A 283 -26.60 30.88 24.26
N ILE A 284 -26.77 29.56 24.29
CA ILE A 284 -26.54 28.64 23.15
C ILE A 284 -27.24 29.07 21.85
N CYS A 285 -28.37 29.78 21.92
CA CYS A 285 -29.04 30.29 20.73
C CYS A 285 -28.18 31.31 19.97
N ASP A 286 -27.39 32.10 20.68
CA ASP A 286 -26.52 33.12 20.07
C ASP A 286 -25.31 32.48 19.39
N GLU A 287 -24.77 31.41 19.98
CA GLU A 287 -23.63 30.66 19.44
C GLU A 287 -24.01 29.83 18.21
N LEU A 288 -25.23 29.28 18.17
CA LEU A 288 -25.70 28.37 17.12
C LEU A 288 -26.70 29.03 16.14
N ALA A 289 -26.81 30.35 16.12
CA ALA A 289 -27.60 31.05 15.11
C ALA A 289 -26.87 30.96 13.75
N GLY A 290 -27.56 30.49 12.71
CA GLY A 290 -26.91 30.26 11.42
C GLY A 290 -27.78 29.58 10.39
N LYS A 291 -27.15 29.16 9.28
CA LYS A 291 -27.80 28.43 8.20
C LYS A 291 -27.58 26.93 8.40
N TYR A 292 -28.65 26.15 8.23
CA TYR A 292 -28.65 24.71 8.45
C TYR A 292 -29.20 23.96 7.24
N PRO A 293 -28.72 22.72 7.02
CA PRO A 293 -29.26 21.87 5.97
C PRO A 293 -30.71 21.50 6.27
N LYS A 294 -31.47 21.25 5.21
CA LYS A 294 -32.88 20.86 5.28
C LYS A 294 -33.12 19.57 6.07
N THR A 295 -32.11 18.71 6.18
CA THR A 295 -32.13 17.45 6.94
C THR A 295 -32.00 17.64 8.44
N PHE A 296 -31.43 18.76 8.90
CA PHE A 296 -31.32 19.04 10.31
C PHE A 296 -32.73 19.23 10.89
N LYS A 297 -33.07 18.57 11.99
CA LYS A 297 -34.35 18.73 12.69
C LYS A 297 -34.19 19.68 13.86
N TRP A 298 -34.61 20.92 13.68
CA TRP A 298 -34.58 21.94 14.72
C TRP A 298 -35.98 22.22 15.30
N THR A 299 -36.13 22.01 16.61
CA THR A 299 -37.37 22.29 17.35
C THR A 299 -37.20 23.33 18.46
N GLY A 300 -35.99 23.91 18.57
CA GLY A 300 -35.57 24.81 19.63
C GLY A 300 -34.28 24.33 20.31
N TRP A 301 -33.43 25.26 20.73
CA TRP A 301 -32.15 24.92 21.39
C TRP A 301 -32.30 24.53 22.86
N HIS A 302 -33.29 25.08 23.55
CA HIS A 302 -33.55 24.82 24.97
C HIS A 302 -35.06 24.93 25.31
N PRO A 303 -35.50 24.46 26.49
CA PRO A 303 -36.87 24.68 26.94
C PRO A 303 -37.21 26.18 26.97
N ASN A 304 -38.44 26.55 26.60
CA ASN A 304 -38.87 27.94 26.47
C ASN A 304 -38.10 28.77 25.43
N CYS A 305 -37.44 28.13 24.45
CA CYS A 305 -36.80 28.84 23.33
C CYS A 305 -37.85 29.57 22.48
N ARG A 306 -37.54 30.80 22.10
CA ARG A 306 -38.40 31.70 21.30
C ARG A 306 -37.80 32.06 19.95
N CYS A 307 -36.63 31.52 19.65
CA CYS A 307 -36.00 31.64 18.34
C CYS A 307 -36.87 31.01 17.26
N TYR A 308 -36.56 31.31 16.01
CA TYR A 308 -37.35 30.87 14.88
C TYR A 308 -36.48 30.55 13.68
N MET A 309 -37.00 29.70 12.80
CA MET A 309 -36.35 29.40 11.52
C MET A 309 -37.10 30.08 10.36
N ILE A 310 -36.37 30.48 9.34
CA ILE A 310 -36.87 31.05 8.07
C ILE A 310 -36.43 30.12 6.94
N PRO A 311 -37.31 29.75 6.00
CA PRO A 311 -36.93 28.94 4.85
C PRO A 311 -36.03 29.75 3.90
N ILE A 312 -34.96 29.13 3.41
CA ILE A 312 -34.12 29.68 2.35
C ILE A 312 -34.61 29.09 1.03
N LEU A 313 -35.06 29.96 0.13
CA LEU A 313 -35.61 29.55 -1.17
C LEU A 313 -34.48 29.39 -2.20
N ALA A 314 -34.71 28.51 -3.18
CA ALA A 314 -33.88 28.38 -4.37
C ALA A 314 -33.88 29.67 -5.21
N GLY A 315 -32.94 29.80 -6.14
CA GLY A 315 -32.86 30.94 -7.06
C GLY A 315 -34.11 31.05 -7.95
N GLU A 316 -34.40 32.26 -8.45
CA GLU A 316 -35.59 32.50 -9.29
C GLU A 316 -35.60 31.60 -10.55
N ASP A 317 -34.44 31.41 -11.19
CA ASP A 317 -34.29 30.53 -12.36
C ASP A 317 -34.57 29.05 -12.04
N ASP A 318 -34.12 28.57 -10.87
CA ASP A 318 -34.35 27.17 -10.44
C ASP A 318 -35.82 26.93 -10.07
N ILE A 319 -36.50 27.94 -9.53
CA ILE A 319 -37.94 27.90 -9.23
C ILE A 319 -38.76 27.89 -10.53
N GLU A 320 -38.35 28.65 -11.55
CA GLU A 320 -39.02 28.67 -12.85
C GLU A 320 -38.85 27.33 -13.60
N ASP A 321 -37.64 26.75 -13.58
CA ASP A 321 -37.39 25.40 -14.12
C ASP A 321 -38.26 24.34 -13.41
N MET A 322 -38.34 24.43 -12.08
CA MET A 322 -39.18 23.56 -11.26
C MET A 322 -40.67 23.67 -11.63
N LEU A 323 -41.18 24.90 -11.77
CA LEU A 323 -42.57 25.15 -12.17
C LEU A 323 -42.87 24.49 -13.53
N ASN A 324 -41.98 24.67 -14.51
CA ASN A 324 -42.15 24.13 -15.86
C ASN A 324 -42.19 22.59 -15.85
N LYS A 325 -41.30 21.95 -15.09
CA LYS A 325 -41.25 20.48 -14.95
C LYS A 325 -42.48 19.90 -14.27
N ILE A 326 -42.93 20.53 -13.19
CA ILE A 326 -44.15 20.12 -12.46
C ILE A 326 -45.38 20.18 -13.40
N LEU A 327 -45.50 21.24 -14.20
CA LEU A 327 -46.60 21.37 -15.17
C LEU A 327 -46.48 20.42 -16.37
N ALA A 328 -45.27 19.96 -16.71
CA ALA A 328 -45.02 18.96 -17.74
C ALA A 328 -45.29 17.51 -17.27
N GLY A 329 -45.50 17.29 -15.96
CA GLY A 329 -45.67 15.96 -15.38
C GLY A 329 -44.37 15.16 -15.28
N GLU A 330 -43.21 15.84 -15.33
CA GLU A 330 -41.89 15.23 -15.16
C GLU A 330 -41.57 15.13 -13.66
N ASP A 331 -41.35 13.91 -13.16
CA ASP A 331 -41.08 13.61 -11.74
C ASP A 331 -39.56 13.44 -11.46
N GLU A 332 -38.71 14.16 -12.20
CA GLU A 332 -37.25 14.10 -12.06
C GLU A 332 -36.71 15.05 -10.98
N GLU A 333 -35.57 14.68 -10.36
CA GLU A 333 -34.88 15.48 -9.34
C GLU A 333 -34.59 16.90 -9.87
N ILE A 334 -35.22 17.90 -9.25
CA ILE A 334 -34.91 19.30 -9.54
C ILE A 334 -33.45 19.59 -9.17
N SER A 335 -32.80 20.44 -9.97
CA SER A 335 -31.42 20.91 -9.77
C SER A 335 -31.14 21.26 -8.30
N LYS A 336 -30.29 20.48 -7.63
CA LYS A 336 -29.84 20.71 -6.23
C LYS A 336 -28.82 21.87 -6.12
N LYS A 337 -28.80 22.79 -7.08
CA LYS A 337 -27.86 23.92 -7.09
C LYS A 337 -28.09 24.80 -5.86
N GLY A 338 -27.02 25.05 -5.11
CA GLY A 338 -27.07 25.92 -3.92
C GLY A 338 -27.71 25.28 -2.69
N GLN A 339 -27.99 23.96 -2.69
CA GLN A 339 -28.47 23.26 -1.49
C GLN A 339 -27.44 23.37 -0.37
N ILE A 340 -27.91 23.75 0.82
CA ILE A 340 -27.07 23.78 2.02
C ILE A 340 -26.93 22.34 2.50
N THR A 341 -25.74 21.77 2.33
CA THR A 341 -25.41 20.39 2.73
C THR A 341 -24.49 20.34 3.93
N GLU A 342 -23.75 21.42 4.19
CA GLU A 342 -22.78 21.50 5.28
C GLU A 342 -23.39 22.21 6.49
N PHE A 343 -23.01 21.74 7.68
CA PHE A 343 -23.29 22.44 8.93
C PHE A 343 -22.34 23.63 9.08
N SER A 344 -22.75 24.66 9.81
CA SER A 344 -21.87 25.80 10.09
C SER A 344 -20.67 25.38 10.95
N ASP A 345 -19.54 26.08 10.78
CA ASP A 345 -18.32 25.80 11.53
C ASP A 345 -18.54 25.94 13.05
N GLU A 346 -19.38 26.88 13.46
CA GLU A 346 -19.76 27.10 14.86
C GLU A 346 -20.47 25.87 15.44
N PHE A 347 -21.36 25.24 14.67
CA PHE A 347 -22.06 24.03 15.10
C PHE A 347 -21.11 22.82 15.18
N VAL A 348 -20.23 22.66 14.19
CA VAL A 348 -19.22 21.59 14.19
C VAL A 348 -18.28 21.72 15.37
N GLN A 349 -17.83 22.94 15.68
CA GLN A 349 -16.97 23.21 16.82
C GLN A 349 -17.70 22.98 18.14
N TRP A 350 -18.94 23.47 18.27
CA TRP A 350 -19.77 23.24 19.45
C TRP A 350 -19.99 21.75 19.72
N VAL A 351 -20.23 20.94 18.68
CA VAL A 351 -20.37 19.49 18.80
C VAL A 351 -19.11 18.86 19.38
N LYS A 352 -17.92 19.22 18.87
CA LYS A 352 -16.64 18.71 19.36
C LYS A 352 -16.37 19.13 20.80
N ASP A 353 -16.61 20.40 21.15
CA ASP A 353 -16.36 20.94 22.48
C ASP A 353 -17.29 20.36 23.56
N ASN A 354 -18.42 19.78 23.15
CA ASN A 354 -19.45 19.26 24.06
C ASN A 354 -19.60 17.73 24.02
N GLU A 355 -18.68 17.00 23.38
CA GLU A 355 -18.72 15.52 23.26
C GLU A 355 -18.93 14.83 24.62
N ASP A 356 -18.08 15.13 25.60
CA ASP A 356 -18.16 14.55 26.95
C ASP A 356 -19.51 14.85 27.63
N ARG A 357 -19.99 16.09 27.49
CA ARG A 357 -21.28 16.52 28.05
C ARG A 357 -22.44 15.81 27.39
N MET A 358 -22.37 15.56 26.08
CA MET A 358 -23.38 14.81 25.34
C MET A 358 -23.39 13.33 25.74
N ASN A 359 -22.21 12.73 25.93
CA ASN A 359 -22.09 11.35 26.42
C ASN A 359 -22.65 11.18 27.84
N GLU A 360 -22.36 12.12 28.74
CA GLU A 360 -22.98 12.15 30.06
C GLU A 360 -24.50 12.35 30.00
N ALA A 361 -25.00 13.24 29.14
CA ALA A 361 -26.43 13.46 28.97
C ALA A 361 -27.13 12.25 28.36
N LYS A 362 -26.46 11.50 27.46
CA LYS A 362 -26.94 10.24 26.86
C LYS A 362 -27.12 9.16 27.92
N THR A 363 -26.12 8.94 28.78
CA THR A 363 -26.22 7.96 29.89
C THR A 363 -27.33 8.32 30.88
N LYS A 364 -27.56 9.62 31.11
CA LYS A 364 -28.62 10.13 31.99
C LYS A 364 -30.00 10.22 31.30
N GLY A 365 -30.12 9.97 30.00
CA GLY A 365 -31.37 10.13 29.24
C GLY A 365 -31.87 11.57 29.09
N THR A 366 -30.99 12.57 29.24
CA THR A 366 -31.32 14.01 29.30
C THR A 366 -30.85 14.80 28.07
N LEU A 367 -30.62 14.13 26.95
CA LEU A 367 -30.18 14.77 25.70
C LEU A 367 -31.15 15.88 25.24
N PRO A 368 -30.63 17.05 24.84
CA PRO A 368 -31.44 18.08 24.19
C PRO A 368 -32.11 17.56 22.91
N TYR A 369 -33.28 18.13 22.57
CA TYR A 369 -34.09 17.68 21.43
C TYR A 369 -33.30 17.68 20.11
N PHE A 370 -32.60 18.79 19.80
CA PHE A 370 -31.83 18.89 18.56
C PHE A 370 -30.63 17.92 18.50
N VAL A 371 -30.08 17.49 19.63
CA VAL A 371 -29.00 16.47 19.66
C VAL A 371 -29.59 15.09 19.42
N LYS A 372 -30.71 14.79 20.08
CA LYS A 372 -31.39 13.51 19.96
C LYS A 372 -31.93 13.28 18.54
N ASP A 373 -32.52 14.31 17.95
CA ASP A 373 -33.17 14.23 16.64
C ASP A 373 -32.15 14.17 15.47
N ASN A 374 -30.90 14.58 15.71
CA ASN A 374 -29.82 14.63 14.70
C ASN A 374 -28.59 13.80 15.11
N TYR A 375 -28.80 12.72 15.87
CA TYR A 375 -27.72 11.93 16.46
C TYR A 375 -26.72 11.40 15.44
N THR A 376 -27.20 10.85 14.31
CA THR A 376 -26.35 10.28 13.25
C THR A 376 -25.40 11.32 12.65
N ASP A 377 -25.91 12.52 12.35
CA ASP A 377 -25.11 13.60 11.78
C ASP A 377 -24.05 14.09 12.78
N ILE A 378 -24.41 14.17 14.06
CA ILE A 378 -23.50 14.54 15.15
C ILE A 378 -22.41 13.47 15.34
N GLU A 379 -22.75 12.19 15.26
CA GLU A 379 -21.80 11.08 15.35
C GLU A 379 -20.82 11.06 14.17
N GLU A 380 -21.29 11.37 12.95
CA GLU A 380 -20.41 11.53 11.79
C GLU A 380 -19.45 12.74 11.92
N ILE A 381 -19.87 13.81 12.61
CA ILE A 381 -19.01 14.96 12.92
C ILE A 381 -17.92 14.59 13.95
N LEU A 382 -18.26 13.82 14.98
CA LEU A 382 -17.33 13.40 16.05
C LEU A 382 -16.39 12.27 15.59
N HIS A 383 -16.90 11.35 14.78
CA HIS A 383 -16.19 10.17 14.28
C HIS A 383 -16.34 10.07 12.76
N PRO A 384 -15.59 10.88 11.99
CA PRO A 384 -15.68 10.87 10.54
C PRO A 384 -15.35 9.47 10.01
N LEU A 385 -16.32 8.85 9.34
CA LEU A 385 -16.18 7.52 8.75
C LEU A 385 -14.95 7.47 7.84
N THR A 386 -14.12 6.42 7.98
CA THR A 386 -12.98 6.20 7.08
C THR A 386 -13.48 6.00 5.64
N PRO A 387 -12.65 6.22 4.61
CA PRO A 387 -13.04 5.96 3.21
C PRO A 387 -13.59 4.54 3.01
N GLU A 388 -13.09 3.57 3.77
CA GLU A 388 -13.51 2.18 3.76
C GLU A 388 -14.89 1.99 4.40
N GLN A 389 -15.18 2.66 5.51
CA GLN A 389 -16.49 2.64 6.16
C GLN A 389 -17.56 3.40 5.34
N LYS A 390 -17.18 4.50 4.67
CA LYS A 390 -18.05 5.20 3.72
C LYS A 390 -18.39 4.31 2.52
N HIS A 391 -17.40 3.59 1.99
CA HIS A 391 -17.62 2.62 0.93
C HIS A 391 -18.53 1.47 1.39
N TYR A 392 -18.31 0.93 2.59
CA TYR A 392 -19.19 -0.08 3.19
C TYR A 392 -20.64 0.41 3.33
N LYS A 393 -20.84 1.62 3.89
CA LYS A 393 -22.17 2.22 4.04
C LYS A 393 -22.86 2.45 2.68
N GLY A 394 -22.11 2.87 1.67
CA GLY A 394 -22.60 2.98 0.29
C GLY A 394 -23.01 1.64 -0.31
N LEU A 395 -22.21 0.58 -0.10
CA LEU A 395 -22.54 -0.78 -0.53
C LEU A 395 -23.79 -1.32 0.19
N VAL A 396 -23.94 -1.05 1.49
CA VAL A 396 -25.11 -1.47 2.27
C VAL A 396 -26.38 -0.77 1.77
N ALA A 397 -26.31 0.52 1.45
CA ALA A 397 -27.42 1.26 0.87
C ALA A 397 -27.84 0.70 -0.51
N GLN A 398 -26.89 0.19 -1.29
CA GLN A 398 -27.14 -0.33 -2.64
C GLN A 398 -27.58 -1.81 -2.66
N TYR A 399 -27.01 -2.66 -1.79
CA TYR A 399 -27.15 -4.13 -1.87
C TYR A 399 -27.79 -4.77 -0.63
N GLY A 400 -28.00 -4.01 0.45
CA GLY A 400 -28.51 -4.50 1.72
C GLY A 400 -27.43 -5.12 2.62
N GLU A 401 -27.59 -4.98 3.94
CA GLU A 401 -26.59 -5.32 4.96
C GLU A 401 -26.17 -6.80 4.92
N GLU A 402 -27.12 -7.72 4.79
CA GLU A 402 -26.87 -9.16 4.74
C GLU A 402 -25.97 -9.58 3.57
N ASN A 403 -26.15 -8.95 2.39
CA ASN A 403 -25.38 -9.28 1.19
C ASN A 403 -23.96 -8.72 1.25
N VAL A 404 -23.78 -7.54 1.85
CA VAL A 404 -22.46 -6.93 2.03
C VAL A 404 -21.66 -7.69 3.09
N GLN A 405 -22.29 -8.14 4.18
CA GLN A 405 -21.60 -8.91 5.20
C GLN A 405 -21.04 -10.24 4.65
N LYS A 406 -21.86 -10.98 3.88
CA LYS A 406 -21.42 -12.21 3.19
C LYS A 406 -20.29 -11.95 2.19
N LEU A 407 -20.28 -10.79 1.52
CA LEU A 407 -19.21 -10.39 0.60
C LEU A 407 -17.86 -10.29 1.34
N TYR A 408 -17.82 -9.53 2.44
CA TYR A 408 -16.58 -9.33 3.21
C TYR A 408 -16.10 -10.63 3.89
N GLU A 409 -17.01 -11.42 4.47
CA GLU A 409 -16.66 -12.72 5.07
C GLU A 409 -16.05 -13.69 4.04
N ALA A 410 -16.61 -13.73 2.83
CA ALA A 410 -16.08 -14.55 1.74
C ALA A 410 -14.69 -14.08 1.30
N PHE A 411 -14.48 -12.76 1.19
CA PHE A 411 -13.18 -12.18 0.84
C PHE A 411 -12.12 -12.45 1.91
N ASP A 412 -12.44 -12.28 3.18
CA ASP A 412 -11.51 -12.52 4.29
C ASP A 412 -11.16 -14.00 4.43
N SER A 413 -12.15 -14.89 4.27
CA SER A 413 -11.92 -16.34 4.23
C SER A 413 -10.99 -16.74 3.09
N PHE A 414 -11.16 -16.13 1.91
CA PHE A 414 -10.28 -16.36 0.77
C PHE A 414 -8.86 -15.86 1.04
N LYS A 415 -8.69 -14.64 1.56
CA LYS A 415 -7.38 -14.08 1.95
C LYS A 415 -6.67 -14.96 2.96
N ALA A 416 -7.38 -15.42 3.99
CA ALA A 416 -6.81 -16.31 5.01
C ALA A 416 -6.27 -17.61 4.37
N LYS A 417 -7.01 -18.21 3.43
CA LYS A 417 -6.57 -19.45 2.74
C LYS A 417 -5.32 -19.28 1.90
N ILE A 418 -5.17 -18.15 1.21
CA ILE A 418 -4.02 -17.93 0.32
C ILE A 418 -2.78 -17.42 1.07
N SER A 419 -2.94 -16.87 2.28
CA SER A 419 -1.87 -16.25 3.07
C SER A 419 -0.70 -17.18 3.41
N THR A 420 -0.92 -18.49 3.41
CA THR A 420 0.09 -19.52 3.73
C THR A 420 0.99 -19.87 2.53
N GLY A 421 0.59 -19.50 1.31
CA GLY A 421 1.40 -19.71 0.10
C GLY A 421 2.37 -18.56 -0.15
N ASP A 422 3.37 -18.80 -1.00
CA ASP A 422 4.27 -17.75 -1.47
C ASP A 422 3.55 -16.70 -2.33
N LEU A 423 4.22 -15.58 -2.62
CA LEU A 423 3.62 -14.47 -3.38
C LEU A 423 3.17 -14.90 -4.79
N GLU A 424 3.88 -15.83 -5.42
CA GLU A 424 3.54 -16.34 -6.75
C GLU A 424 2.25 -17.17 -6.71
N TYR A 425 2.10 -18.03 -5.70
CA TYR A 425 0.87 -18.75 -5.43
C TYR A 425 -0.30 -17.80 -5.17
N GLN A 426 -0.10 -16.77 -4.33
CA GLN A 426 -1.13 -15.77 -4.01
C GLN A 426 -1.60 -15.04 -5.28
N ILE A 427 -0.70 -14.57 -6.13
CA ILE A 427 -1.02 -13.92 -7.42
C ILE A 427 -1.85 -14.85 -8.32
N LYS A 428 -1.42 -16.12 -8.47
CA LYS A 428 -2.11 -17.10 -9.30
C LYS A 428 -3.53 -17.37 -8.80
N LYS A 429 -3.71 -17.49 -7.48
CA LYS A 429 -5.02 -17.71 -6.87
C LYS A 429 -5.92 -16.48 -6.95
N LEU A 430 -5.41 -15.29 -6.69
CA LEU A 430 -6.17 -14.04 -6.82
C LEU A 430 -6.66 -13.81 -8.25
N LYS A 431 -5.81 -14.05 -9.26
CA LYS A 431 -6.21 -13.99 -10.69
C LYS A 431 -7.29 -15.01 -11.04
N PHE A 432 -7.12 -16.26 -10.58
CA PHE A 432 -8.10 -17.30 -10.82
C PHE A 432 -9.45 -16.96 -10.19
N GLU A 433 -9.46 -16.54 -8.93
CA GLU A 433 -10.70 -16.21 -8.20
C GLU A 433 -11.39 -14.99 -8.82
N ALA A 434 -10.64 -13.94 -9.16
CA ALA A 434 -11.21 -12.75 -9.81
C ALA A 434 -11.91 -13.11 -11.12
N ASN A 435 -11.27 -13.91 -11.98
CA ASN A 435 -11.87 -14.37 -13.24
C ASN A 435 -13.07 -15.29 -12.99
N TRP A 436 -12.97 -16.20 -12.03
CA TRP A 436 -14.04 -17.13 -11.71
C TRP A 436 -15.30 -16.42 -11.19
N VAL A 437 -15.14 -15.43 -10.30
CA VAL A 437 -16.27 -14.63 -9.78
C VAL A 437 -16.87 -13.76 -10.88
N GLU A 438 -16.04 -13.18 -11.75
CA GLU A 438 -16.46 -12.38 -12.91
C GLU A 438 -17.28 -13.23 -13.92
N GLU A 439 -16.86 -14.46 -14.19
CA GLU A 439 -17.56 -15.38 -15.10
C GLU A 439 -18.84 -15.97 -14.51
N LYS A 440 -18.85 -16.33 -13.22
CA LYS A 440 -20.00 -16.99 -12.59
C LYS A 440 -21.09 -16.02 -12.16
N ASN A 441 -20.73 -14.79 -11.79
CA ASN A 441 -21.62 -13.70 -11.39
C ASN A 441 -22.82 -14.17 -10.53
N LYS A 442 -22.55 -15.01 -9.54
CA LYS A 442 -23.58 -15.79 -8.81
C LYS A 442 -24.39 -14.94 -7.83
N PHE A 443 -23.84 -13.81 -7.37
CA PHE A 443 -24.44 -12.96 -6.35
C PHE A 443 -24.57 -11.52 -6.85
N PRO A 444 -25.54 -10.73 -6.36
CA PRO A 444 -25.66 -9.31 -6.71
C PRO A 444 -24.39 -8.49 -6.41
N THR A 445 -23.60 -8.91 -5.43
CA THR A 445 -22.33 -8.29 -5.00
C THR A 445 -21.10 -8.83 -5.74
N SER A 446 -21.24 -9.77 -6.69
CA SER A 446 -20.13 -10.34 -7.45
C SER A 446 -19.24 -9.30 -8.16
N PRO A 447 -19.76 -8.20 -8.75
CA PRO A 447 -18.91 -7.15 -9.31
C PRO A 447 -18.00 -6.45 -8.29
N GLU A 448 -18.47 -6.27 -7.06
CA GLU A 448 -17.68 -5.65 -5.98
C GLU A 448 -16.62 -6.60 -5.44
N MET A 449 -16.93 -7.90 -5.34
CA MET A 449 -15.93 -8.94 -5.03
C MET A 449 -14.77 -8.93 -6.03
N VAL A 450 -15.06 -8.80 -7.33
CA VAL A 450 -14.03 -8.72 -8.37
C VAL A 450 -13.14 -7.50 -8.18
N LYS A 451 -13.71 -6.33 -7.83
CA LYS A 451 -12.93 -5.13 -7.52
C LYS A 451 -12.02 -5.32 -6.31
N MET A 452 -12.53 -5.93 -5.23
CA MET A 452 -11.74 -6.23 -4.03
C MET A 452 -10.58 -7.19 -4.34
N LEU A 453 -10.84 -8.25 -5.10
CA LEU A 453 -9.82 -9.22 -5.53
C LEU A 453 -8.77 -8.58 -6.45
N LYS A 454 -9.18 -7.74 -7.42
CA LYS A 454 -8.25 -7.00 -8.30
C LYS A 454 -7.38 -6.00 -7.53
N LYS A 455 -7.94 -5.34 -6.50
CA LYS A 455 -7.19 -4.44 -5.61
C LYS A 455 -6.14 -5.19 -4.79
N GLU A 456 -6.51 -6.31 -4.16
CA GLU A 456 -5.56 -7.14 -3.42
C GLU A 456 -4.49 -7.74 -4.34
N LEU A 457 -4.87 -8.18 -5.55
CA LEU A 457 -3.94 -8.64 -6.56
C LEU A 457 -2.85 -7.59 -6.85
N ALA A 458 -3.24 -6.33 -7.05
CA ALA A 458 -2.28 -5.25 -7.30
C ALA A 458 -1.29 -5.05 -6.13
N ILE A 459 -1.75 -5.21 -4.89
CA ILE A 459 -0.90 -5.11 -3.69
C ILE A 459 0.10 -6.27 -3.64
N VAL A 460 -0.35 -7.51 -3.86
CA VAL A 460 0.51 -8.70 -3.84
C VAL A 460 1.50 -8.67 -5.02
N GLU A 461 1.07 -8.23 -6.21
CA GLU A 461 1.94 -8.04 -7.37
C GLU A 461 3.02 -7.00 -7.10
N ALA A 462 2.69 -5.86 -6.47
CA ALA A 462 3.67 -4.84 -6.10
C ALA A 462 4.73 -5.40 -5.11
N LYS A 463 4.32 -6.18 -4.11
CA LYS A 463 5.23 -6.86 -3.17
C LYS A 463 6.15 -7.85 -3.89
N PHE A 464 5.60 -8.62 -4.83
CA PHE A 464 6.38 -9.57 -5.62
C PHE A 464 7.42 -8.87 -6.51
N GLN A 465 7.02 -7.80 -7.18
CA GLN A 465 7.93 -6.98 -8.00
C GLN A 465 9.06 -6.38 -7.17
N TYR A 466 8.74 -5.87 -5.96
CA TYR A 466 9.75 -5.39 -5.02
C TYR A 466 10.75 -6.49 -4.63
N GLN A 467 10.25 -7.67 -4.27
CA GLN A 467 11.11 -8.81 -3.91
C GLN A 467 12.04 -9.23 -5.06
N GLN A 468 11.53 -9.24 -6.30
CA GLN A 468 12.36 -9.50 -7.48
C GLN A 468 13.42 -8.42 -7.69
N ALA A 469 13.06 -7.15 -7.59
CA ALA A 469 13.98 -6.02 -7.74
C ALA A 469 15.12 -6.08 -6.70
N VAL A 470 14.80 -6.34 -5.43
CA VAL A 470 15.79 -6.51 -4.36
C VAL A 470 16.70 -7.71 -4.62
N ASN A 471 16.15 -8.85 -5.05
CA ASN A 471 16.95 -10.03 -5.35
C ASN A 471 17.91 -9.80 -6.53
N ALA A 472 17.50 -9.04 -7.55
CA ALA A 472 18.37 -8.64 -8.66
C ALA A 472 19.48 -7.66 -8.23
N ALA A 473 19.20 -6.79 -7.25
CA ALA A 473 20.15 -5.81 -6.72
C ALA A 473 21.27 -6.43 -5.85
N LYS A 474 20.97 -7.50 -5.09
CA LYS A 474 21.92 -8.17 -4.17
C LYS A 474 23.31 -8.46 -4.76
N PRO A 475 23.47 -9.13 -5.91
CA PRO A 475 24.80 -9.41 -6.46
C PRO A 475 25.56 -8.14 -6.84
N ILE A 476 24.87 -7.08 -7.25
CA ILE A 476 25.46 -5.79 -7.64
C ILE A 476 25.98 -5.02 -6.42
N LEU A 477 25.24 -5.04 -5.30
CA LEU A 477 25.66 -4.42 -4.04
C LEU A 477 26.96 -5.02 -3.47
N ASN A 478 27.22 -6.29 -3.75
CA ASN A 478 28.45 -6.97 -3.31
C ASN A 478 29.68 -6.66 -4.18
N TYR A 479 29.53 -5.90 -5.28
CA TYR A 479 30.62 -5.57 -6.18
C TYR A 479 31.60 -4.58 -5.52
N LYS A 480 32.85 -5.01 -5.33
CA LYS A 480 33.91 -4.18 -4.72
C LYS A 480 34.60 -3.32 -5.77
N SER A 481 34.56 -2.00 -5.62
CA SER A 481 35.23 -1.05 -6.52
C SER A 481 35.83 0.16 -5.79
N LYS A 482 36.90 0.73 -6.36
CA LYS A 482 37.47 2.02 -5.93
C LYS A 482 36.82 3.23 -6.65
N SER A 483 35.91 2.98 -7.59
CA SER A 483 35.25 4.03 -8.38
C SER A 483 34.27 4.83 -7.52
N LYS A 484 34.57 6.11 -7.25
CA LYS A 484 33.65 7.00 -6.50
C LYS A 484 32.25 7.06 -7.13
N PRO A 485 32.10 7.23 -8.48
CA PRO A 485 30.78 7.27 -9.09
C PRO A 485 29.99 5.97 -8.96
N LEU A 486 30.62 4.79 -8.93
CA LEU A 486 29.91 3.52 -8.71
C LEU A 486 29.49 3.39 -7.25
N ASN A 487 30.40 3.67 -6.31
CA ASN A 487 30.12 3.56 -4.89
C ASN A 487 28.98 4.51 -4.45
N SER A 488 28.85 5.69 -5.07
CA SER A 488 27.69 6.57 -4.88
C SER A 488 26.37 5.91 -5.29
N VAL A 489 26.31 5.26 -6.46
CA VAL A 489 25.09 4.60 -6.94
C VAL A 489 24.76 3.36 -6.11
N LEU A 490 25.77 2.63 -5.62
CA LEU A 490 25.57 1.51 -4.70
C LEU A 490 25.02 1.98 -3.35
N ALA A 491 25.46 3.14 -2.85
CA ALA A 491 24.90 3.75 -1.65
C ALA A 491 23.43 4.19 -1.86
N GLU A 492 23.14 4.89 -2.97
CA GLU A 492 21.77 5.26 -3.38
C GLU A 492 20.86 4.02 -3.45
N LEU A 493 21.34 2.93 -4.05
CA LEU A 493 20.61 1.66 -4.15
C LEU A 493 20.35 1.02 -2.78
N ASN A 494 21.34 1.04 -1.88
CA ASN A 494 21.18 0.52 -0.51
C ASN A 494 20.17 1.34 0.30
N GLU A 495 20.22 2.68 0.19
CA GLU A 495 19.25 3.57 0.85
C GLU A 495 17.84 3.38 0.28
N ALA A 496 17.69 3.22 -1.04
CA ALA A 496 16.40 2.94 -1.66
C ALA A 496 15.78 1.63 -1.15
N ILE A 497 16.58 0.58 -0.93
CA ILE A 497 16.11 -0.68 -0.35
C ILE A 497 15.78 -0.50 1.14
N ALA A 498 16.59 0.25 1.89
CA ALA A 498 16.35 0.51 3.31
C ALA A 498 15.07 1.34 3.56
N ASN A 499 14.74 2.25 2.65
CA ASN A 499 13.56 3.11 2.72
C ASN A 499 12.32 2.51 2.04
N GLU A 500 12.34 1.22 1.67
CA GLU A 500 11.24 0.53 0.99
C GLU A 500 10.73 1.26 -0.29
N ALA A 501 11.67 1.76 -1.10
CA ALA A 501 11.37 2.45 -2.35
C ALA A 501 10.63 1.55 -3.36
N THR A 502 10.07 2.13 -4.42
CA THR A 502 9.30 1.37 -5.41
C THR A 502 10.19 0.39 -6.20
N ALA A 503 9.60 -0.71 -6.68
CA ALA A 503 10.33 -1.70 -7.48
C ALA A 503 11.01 -1.08 -8.71
N ASN A 504 10.36 -0.10 -9.36
CA ASN A 504 10.90 0.60 -10.53
C ASN A 504 12.14 1.42 -10.19
N GLU A 505 12.18 2.08 -9.03
CA GLU A 505 13.34 2.86 -8.58
C GLU A 505 14.54 1.94 -8.30
N ILE A 506 14.31 0.82 -7.61
CA ILE A 506 15.35 -0.19 -7.34
C ILE A 506 15.88 -0.75 -8.65
N GLN A 507 15.01 -1.07 -9.61
CA GLN A 507 15.40 -1.55 -10.94
C GLN A 507 16.22 -0.51 -11.71
N ALA A 508 15.83 0.76 -11.69
CA ALA A 508 16.55 1.84 -12.36
C ALA A 508 17.96 2.05 -11.76
N LEU A 509 18.08 2.06 -10.43
CA LEU A 509 19.36 2.16 -9.74
C LEU A 509 20.25 0.92 -9.99
N THR A 510 19.66 -0.27 -10.00
CA THR A 510 20.35 -1.52 -10.35
C THR A 510 20.89 -1.48 -11.77
N ALA A 511 20.10 -1.00 -12.74
CA ALA A 511 20.52 -0.84 -14.13
C ALA A 511 21.67 0.18 -14.27
N LYS A 512 21.58 1.32 -13.57
CA LYS A 512 22.62 2.36 -13.53
C LYS A 512 23.94 1.84 -12.93
N ALA A 513 23.87 1.07 -11.84
CA ALA A 513 25.03 0.44 -11.23
C ALA A 513 25.66 -0.61 -12.18
N THR A 514 24.82 -1.42 -12.83
CA THR A 514 25.25 -2.44 -13.80
C THR A 514 25.97 -1.81 -14.99
N ALA A 515 25.43 -0.73 -15.57
CA ALA A 515 26.07 -0.01 -16.67
C ALA A 515 27.44 0.55 -16.26
N LYS A 516 27.55 1.14 -15.06
CA LYS A 516 28.84 1.62 -14.53
C LYS A 516 29.85 0.50 -14.31
N ILE A 517 29.43 -0.67 -13.84
CA ILE A 517 30.30 -1.85 -13.71
C ILE A 517 30.81 -2.27 -15.09
N GLN A 518 29.95 -2.31 -16.10
CA GLN A 518 30.34 -2.64 -17.47
C GLN A 518 31.35 -1.64 -18.05
N GLU A 519 31.18 -0.34 -17.80
CA GLU A 519 32.13 0.70 -18.21
C GLU A 519 33.51 0.51 -17.56
N ILE A 520 33.54 0.27 -16.24
CA ILE A 520 34.79 0.05 -15.50
C ILE A 520 35.50 -1.19 -16.02
N GLU A 521 34.77 -2.28 -16.22
CA GLU A 521 35.35 -3.53 -16.72
C GLU A 521 35.86 -3.36 -18.15
N LYS A 522 35.12 -2.68 -19.03
CA LYS A 522 35.58 -2.34 -20.37
C LYS A 522 36.87 -1.52 -20.36
N ALA A 523 36.96 -0.52 -19.47
CA ALA A 523 38.17 0.29 -19.34
C ALA A 523 39.36 -0.53 -18.81
N ARG A 524 39.13 -1.44 -17.87
CA ARG A 524 40.14 -2.38 -17.36
C ARG A 524 40.66 -3.30 -18.47
N LEU A 525 39.76 -3.90 -19.25
CA LEU A 525 40.10 -4.75 -20.38
C LEU A 525 40.85 -3.99 -21.46
N ALA A 526 40.42 -2.77 -21.81
CA ALA A 526 41.11 -1.92 -22.78
C ALA A 526 42.56 -1.60 -22.35
N LYS A 527 42.81 -1.44 -21.04
CA LYS A 527 44.17 -1.27 -20.52
C LYS A 527 45.01 -2.54 -20.67
N LEU A 528 44.43 -3.71 -20.41
CA LEU A 528 45.11 -5.00 -20.61
C LEU A 528 45.48 -5.23 -22.07
N VAL A 529 44.59 -4.90 -23.01
CA VAL A 529 44.88 -4.96 -24.46
C VAL A 529 46.11 -4.13 -24.81
N LYS A 530 46.23 -2.90 -24.30
CA LYS A 530 47.39 -2.03 -24.55
C LYS A 530 48.70 -2.56 -23.95
N GLN A 531 48.63 -3.32 -22.87
CA GLN A 531 49.80 -3.89 -22.19
C GLN A 531 50.27 -5.21 -22.83
N GLY A 532 49.38 -5.94 -23.50
CA GLY A 532 49.62 -7.26 -24.08
C GLY A 532 49.96 -7.28 -25.58
N ALA A 533 50.36 -6.15 -26.17
CA ALA A 533 50.75 -6.10 -27.58
C ALA A 533 52.00 -6.97 -27.81
N ASP A 534 51.85 -8.05 -28.57
CA ASP A 534 52.88 -9.06 -28.82
C ASP A 534 53.33 -9.10 -30.28
N GLY A 535 52.79 -8.21 -31.13
CA GLY A 535 53.10 -8.12 -32.56
C GLY A 535 52.59 -9.32 -33.37
N SER A 536 51.75 -10.17 -32.80
CA SER A 536 51.14 -11.30 -33.50
C SER A 536 50.13 -10.83 -34.55
N THR A 537 49.75 -11.72 -35.46
CA THR A 537 48.67 -11.47 -36.44
C THR A 537 47.38 -11.02 -35.75
N LEU A 538 47.06 -11.60 -34.58
CA LEU A 538 45.87 -11.23 -33.82
C LEU A 538 46.01 -9.84 -33.22
N ASP A 539 47.18 -9.50 -32.67
CA ASP A 539 47.45 -8.15 -32.16
C ASP A 539 47.37 -7.08 -33.28
N LEU A 540 47.81 -7.39 -34.50
CA LEU A 540 47.79 -6.43 -35.60
C LEU A 540 46.42 -6.28 -36.29
N TYR A 541 45.64 -7.36 -36.42
CA TYR A 541 44.46 -7.37 -37.30
C TYR A 541 43.12 -7.67 -36.61
N ALA A 542 43.13 -8.18 -35.37
CA ALA A 542 41.87 -8.40 -34.64
C ALA A 542 41.18 -7.05 -34.35
N THR A 543 39.86 -7.05 -34.42
CA THR A 543 39.04 -5.88 -34.07
C THR A 543 39.16 -5.56 -32.58
N GLU A 544 38.87 -4.32 -32.18
CA GLU A 544 38.83 -3.92 -30.78
C GLU A 544 37.93 -4.83 -29.92
N LYS A 545 36.79 -5.29 -30.49
CA LYS A 545 35.87 -6.20 -29.80
C LYS A 545 36.52 -7.57 -29.54
N GLU A 546 37.22 -8.12 -30.52
CA GLU A 546 37.90 -9.41 -30.40
C GLU A 546 39.09 -9.32 -29.43
N LYS A 547 39.85 -8.22 -29.46
CA LYS A 547 40.92 -7.96 -28.50
C LYS A 547 40.40 -7.85 -27.06
N LEU A 548 39.28 -7.16 -26.86
CA LEU A 548 38.62 -7.08 -25.56
C LEU A 548 38.15 -8.45 -25.08
N GLU A 549 37.66 -9.32 -25.98
CA GLU A 549 37.23 -10.67 -25.63
C GLU A 549 38.42 -11.58 -25.27
N ILE A 550 39.53 -11.50 -26.01
CA ILE A 550 40.79 -12.18 -25.63
C ILE A 550 41.22 -11.72 -24.23
N ALA A 551 41.22 -10.41 -23.96
CA ALA A 551 41.59 -9.87 -22.65
C ALA A 551 40.63 -10.32 -21.53
N ARG A 552 39.34 -10.45 -21.84
CA ARG A 552 38.32 -10.96 -20.90
C ARG A 552 38.61 -12.41 -20.54
N LEU A 553 38.76 -13.28 -21.54
CA LEU A 553 39.07 -14.71 -21.36
C LEU A 553 40.42 -14.92 -20.68
N GLN A 554 41.45 -14.13 -21.03
CA GLN A 554 42.74 -14.13 -20.35
C GLN A 554 42.58 -13.76 -18.88
N SER A 555 41.82 -12.71 -18.57
CA SER A 555 41.58 -12.30 -17.19
C SER A 555 40.78 -13.33 -16.38
N GLU A 556 39.89 -14.10 -17.01
CA GLU A 556 39.20 -15.22 -16.35
C GLU A 556 40.16 -16.36 -16.02
N TYR A 557 41.01 -16.72 -16.99
CA TYR A 557 42.06 -17.71 -16.78
C TYR A 557 43.03 -17.27 -15.69
N ASP A 558 43.52 -16.04 -15.70
CA ASP A 558 44.46 -15.52 -14.70
C ASP A 558 43.83 -15.55 -13.30
N LYS A 559 42.57 -15.15 -13.15
CA LYS A 559 41.83 -15.22 -11.87
C LYS A 559 41.68 -16.66 -11.38
N ALA A 560 41.35 -17.60 -12.28
CA ALA A 560 41.25 -19.00 -11.91
C ALA A 560 42.62 -19.56 -11.49
N MET A 561 43.68 -19.20 -12.21
CA MET A 561 45.05 -19.62 -11.88
C MET A 561 45.52 -19.03 -10.55
N ASP A 562 45.20 -17.77 -10.25
CA ASP A 562 45.50 -17.13 -8.96
C ASP A 562 44.74 -17.78 -7.80
N LEU A 563 43.49 -18.20 -8.03
CA LEU A 563 42.64 -18.82 -7.01
C LEU A 563 43.06 -20.27 -6.70
N TYR A 564 43.37 -21.07 -7.72
CA TYR A 564 43.59 -22.51 -7.59
C TYR A 564 45.06 -22.93 -7.68
N GLY A 565 45.94 -22.09 -8.24
CA GLY A 565 47.38 -22.31 -8.28
C GLY A 565 47.88 -23.42 -9.22
N SER A 566 47.00 -24.12 -9.94
CA SER A 566 47.35 -25.28 -10.76
C SER A 566 46.61 -25.31 -12.10
N GLN A 567 47.35 -25.53 -13.19
CA GLN A 567 46.81 -25.70 -14.54
C GLN A 567 45.98 -26.99 -14.69
N TRP A 568 46.18 -27.96 -13.81
CA TRP A 568 45.45 -29.24 -13.76
C TRP A 568 44.11 -29.13 -13.04
N ASN A 569 43.82 -28.00 -12.40
CA ASN A 569 42.49 -27.77 -11.84
C ASN A 569 41.48 -27.65 -12.99
N SER A 570 40.33 -28.31 -12.88
CA SER A 570 39.32 -28.36 -13.94
C SER A 570 38.83 -26.98 -14.37
N GLU A 571 38.69 -26.02 -13.44
CA GLU A 571 38.23 -24.66 -13.75
C GLU A 571 39.32 -23.88 -14.49
N VAL A 572 40.57 -24.01 -14.05
CA VAL A 572 41.73 -23.37 -14.71
C VAL A 572 41.92 -23.92 -16.12
N SER A 573 41.88 -25.26 -16.27
CA SER A 573 41.96 -25.96 -17.55
C SER A 573 40.82 -25.52 -18.48
N ALA A 574 39.58 -25.49 -17.99
CA ALA A 574 38.42 -25.07 -18.79
C ALA A 574 38.48 -23.58 -19.19
N CYS A 575 38.93 -22.68 -18.31
CA CYS A 575 39.16 -21.28 -18.66
C CYS A 575 40.23 -21.15 -19.75
N TYR A 576 41.33 -21.88 -19.61
CA TYR A 576 42.42 -21.84 -20.58
C TYR A 576 42.04 -22.40 -21.95
N VAL A 577 41.35 -23.54 -21.99
CA VAL A 577 40.87 -24.14 -23.24
C VAL A 577 39.92 -23.20 -23.97
N ARG A 578 38.99 -22.54 -23.26
CA ARG A 578 38.11 -21.52 -23.87
C ARG A 578 38.89 -20.36 -24.50
N LEU A 579 39.90 -19.84 -23.80
CA LEU A 579 40.79 -18.81 -24.34
C LEU A 579 41.53 -19.31 -25.58
N ALA A 580 42.07 -20.53 -25.51
CA ALA A 580 42.84 -21.15 -26.57
C ALA A 580 41.99 -21.38 -27.84
N ASP A 581 40.81 -21.98 -27.70
CA ASP A 581 39.88 -22.22 -28.79
C ASP A 581 39.50 -20.89 -29.48
N TYR A 582 39.18 -19.85 -28.71
CA TYR A 582 38.87 -18.53 -29.29
C TYR A 582 40.06 -17.94 -30.06
N LYS A 583 41.28 -18.05 -29.53
CA LYS A 583 42.49 -17.63 -30.24
C LYS A 583 42.72 -18.45 -31.52
N LYS A 584 42.43 -19.75 -31.54
CA LYS A 584 42.53 -20.61 -32.74
C LYS A 584 41.50 -20.22 -33.80
N GLU A 585 40.26 -19.94 -33.39
CA GLU A 585 39.22 -19.44 -34.30
C GLU A 585 39.62 -18.14 -34.98
N LEU A 586 40.17 -17.20 -34.21
CA LEU A 586 40.69 -15.95 -34.76
C LEU A 586 41.92 -16.17 -35.64
N ALA A 587 42.82 -17.09 -35.26
CA ALA A 587 43.98 -17.44 -36.08
C ALA A 587 43.55 -17.97 -37.46
N LEU A 588 42.51 -18.79 -37.50
CA LEU A 588 41.92 -19.27 -38.75
C LEU A 588 41.23 -18.15 -39.53
N LYS A 589 40.50 -17.26 -38.86
CA LYS A 589 39.87 -16.09 -39.48
C LYS A 589 40.89 -15.17 -40.16
N TYR A 590 42.04 -14.94 -39.52
CA TYR A 590 43.09 -14.06 -39.99
C TYR A 590 44.26 -14.78 -40.68
N VAL A 591 44.09 -16.05 -41.05
CA VAL A 591 45.14 -16.88 -41.66
C VAL A 591 45.76 -16.22 -42.91
N SER A 592 44.95 -15.53 -43.71
CA SER A 592 45.35 -14.83 -44.94
C SER A 592 46.16 -13.55 -44.70
N LYS A 593 46.20 -13.04 -43.46
CA LYS A 593 46.96 -11.86 -43.05
C LYS A 593 48.31 -12.23 -42.41
N GLN A 594 48.60 -13.52 -42.23
CA GLN A 594 49.84 -13.97 -41.62
C GLN A 594 51.03 -13.74 -42.57
N GLY A 595 52.12 -13.17 -42.05
CA GLY A 595 53.37 -12.99 -42.82
C GLY A 595 54.12 -14.31 -43.05
N LYS A 596 55.06 -14.33 -44.02
CA LYS A 596 55.96 -15.48 -44.24
C LYS A 596 56.88 -15.70 -43.03
N LEU A 597 57.22 -16.95 -42.75
CA LEU A 597 58.18 -17.31 -41.70
C LEU A 597 59.58 -17.48 -42.28
N VAL A 598 60.58 -17.29 -41.40
CA VAL A 598 61.97 -17.65 -41.72
C VAL A 598 62.02 -19.16 -42.04
N LYS A 599 62.69 -19.49 -43.14
CA LYS A 599 62.94 -20.88 -43.52
C LYS A 599 63.95 -21.51 -42.57
N LEU A 600 63.64 -22.70 -42.11
CA LEU A 600 64.47 -23.43 -41.16
C LEU A 600 65.40 -24.37 -41.95
N ASN A 601 66.50 -24.81 -41.34
CA ASN A 601 67.38 -25.86 -41.90
C ASN A 601 67.93 -25.60 -43.33
N GLY A 602 68.02 -24.34 -43.77
CA GLY A 602 68.54 -24.00 -45.11
C GLY A 602 67.55 -24.25 -46.26
N GLU A 603 66.27 -24.46 -45.95
CA GLU A 603 65.23 -24.74 -46.94
C GLU A 603 64.87 -23.51 -47.79
N THR A 604 64.49 -23.72 -49.05
CA THR A 604 63.95 -22.67 -49.95
C THR A 604 62.53 -23.00 -50.41
N GLU A 605 61.81 -22.04 -50.99
CA GLU A 605 60.47 -22.30 -51.54
C GLU A 605 60.52 -23.29 -52.72
N GLU A 606 61.55 -23.20 -53.55
CA GLU A 606 61.80 -24.11 -54.67
C GLU A 606 62.10 -25.53 -54.17
N LEU A 607 62.93 -25.65 -53.13
CA LEU A 607 63.25 -26.93 -52.50
C LEU A 607 61.99 -27.59 -51.96
N ALA A 608 61.16 -26.84 -51.22
CA ALA A 608 59.95 -27.39 -50.62
C ALA A 608 58.92 -27.86 -51.66
N LYS A 609 58.73 -27.09 -52.75
CA LYS A 609 57.85 -27.49 -53.87
C LYS A 609 58.35 -28.75 -54.55
N LYS A 610 59.65 -28.79 -54.90
CA LYS A 610 60.28 -29.96 -55.50
C LYS A 610 60.17 -31.19 -54.58
N ALA A 611 60.44 -31.01 -53.30
CA ALA A 611 60.35 -32.08 -52.31
C ALA A 611 58.93 -32.63 -52.15
N LEU A 612 57.90 -31.77 -52.19
CA LEU A 612 56.50 -32.19 -52.18
C LEU A 612 56.17 -33.04 -53.42
N GLU A 613 56.50 -32.54 -54.62
CA GLU A 613 56.25 -33.23 -55.89
C GLU A 613 56.95 -34.60 -55.94
N GLU A 614 58.22 -34.65 -55.51
CA GLU A 614 58.97 -35.91 -55.46
C GLU A 614 58.44 -36.86 -54.39
N TYR A 615 57.93 -36.36 -53.26
CA TYR A 615 57.41 -37.18 -52.17
C TYR A 615 56.07 -37.85 -52.54
N ILE A 616 55.11 -37.08 -53.08
CA ILE A 616 53.78 -37.59 -53.40
C ILE A 616 53.76 -38.54 -54.60
N ASN A 617 54.77 -38.44 -55.48
CA ASN A 617 54.93 -39.31 -56.64
C ASN A 617 55.93 -40.46 -56.40
N ALA A 618 56.60 -40.51 -55.25
CA ALA A 618 57.49 -41.61 -54.92
C ALA A 618 56.73 -42.92 -54.67
N PRO A 619 57.36 -44.09 -54.95
CA PRO A 619 56.82 -45.38 -54.54
C PRO A 619 56.55 -45.43 -53.04
N VAL A 620 55.44 -46.06 -52.65
CA VAL A 620 55.06 -46.20 -51.25
C VAL A 620 55.96 -47.24 -50.56
N ASN A 621 56.56 -46.84 -49.45
CA ASN A 621 57.36 -47.69 -48.59
C ASN A 621 56.49 -48.17 -47.40
N HIS A 622 56.45 -49.48 -47.17
CA HIS A 622 55.65 -50.12 -46.11
C HIS A 622 56.51 -50.67 -44.95
N SER A 623 57.79 -50.29 -44.87
CA SER A 623 58.72 -50.76 -43.85
C SER A 623 58.58 -50.01 -42.50
N ALA A 624 57.61 -49.11 -42.38
CA ALA A 624 57.27 -48.41 -41.14
C ALA A 624 55.82 -48.74 -40.72
N ASN A 625 55.43 -48.30 -39.52
CA ASN A 625 54.09 -48.50 -38.96
C ASN A 625 52.95 -47.90 -39.82
N ASN A 626 53.26 -46.94 -40.69
CA ASN A 626 52.36 -46.45 -41.72
C ASN A 626 53.09 -46.32 -43.06
N ALA A 627 52.33 -46.27 -44.16
CA ALA A 627 52.90 -46.05 -45.48
C ALA A 627 53.72 -44.74 -45.49
N ILE A 628 54.89 -44.73 -46.13
CA ILE A 628 55.79 -43.58 -46.32
C ILE A 628 55.93 -43.28 -47.82
N GLY A 629 55.88 -42.02 -48.22
CA GLY A 629 55.77 -41.63 -49.64
C GLY A 629 54.35 -41.79 -50.20
N GLY A 630 54.15 -41.37 -51.45
CA GLY A 630 52.85 -41.41 -52.12
C GLY A 630 51.82 -40.42 -51.57
N ARG A 631 50.64 -40.40 -52.19
CA ARG A 631 49.49 -39.57 -51.79
C ARG A 631 48.78 -40.13 -50.55
N TRP A 632 49.07 -39.56 -49.38
CA TRP A 632 48.55 -40.06 -48.08
C TRP A 632 47.02 -40.03 -47.98
N GLN A 633 46.37 -39.06 -48.62
CA GLN A 633 44.92 -38.90 -48.59
C GLN A 633 44.17 -40.14 -49.09
N ASN A 634 44.81 -41.00 -49.89
CA ASN A 634 44.22 -42.27 -50.34
C ASN A 634 44.17 -43.33 -49.23
N TYR A 635 44.88 -43.12 -48.12
CA TYR A 635 45.01 -44.04 -46.99
C TYR A 635 44.46 -43.47 -45.67
N SER A 636 44.17 -42.16 -45.62
CA SER A 636 43.69 -41.48 -44.41
C SER A 636 42.17 -41.50 -44.31
N SER A 637 41.65 -41.83 -43.13
CA SER A 637 40.22 -41.65 -42.80
C SER A 637 39.78 -40.18 -42.86
N GLU A 638 40.72 -39.24 -42.77
CA GLU A 638 40.45 -37.80 -42.71
C GLU A 638 40.54 -37.09 -44.06
N ALA A 639 40.54 -37.83 -45.17
CA ALA A 639 40.57 -37.27 -46.53
C ALA A 639 39.48 -36.21 -46.73
N GLY A 640 38.24 -36.50 -46.32
CA GLY A 640 37.14 -35.55 -46.41
C GLY A 640 37.30 -34.31 -45.52
N ALA A 641 37.95 -34.44 -44.35
CA ALA A 641 38.26 -33.28 -43.51
C ALA A 641 39.30 -32.37 -44.17
N MET A 642 40.35 -32.96 -44.75
CA MET A 642 41.36 -32.23 -45.52
C MET A 642 40.77 -31.54 -46.75
N GLU A 643 39.86 -32.19 -47.50
CA GLU A 643 39.19 -31.55 -48.64
C GLU A 643 38.33 -30.35 -48.23
N ARG A 644 37.56 -30.48 -47.15
CA ARG A 644 36.76 -29.36 -46.60
C ARG A 644 37.66 -28.22 -46.15
N TYR A 645 38.76 -28.54 -45.48
CA TYR A 645 39.71 -27.56 -44.99
C TYR A 645 40.49 -26.87 -46.13
N SER A 646 40.84 -27.63 -47.17
CA SER A 646 41.45 -27.14 -48.40
C SER A 646 40.55 -26.12 -49.09
N LYS A 647 39.26 -26.40 -49.23
CA LYS A 647 38.27 -25.44 -49.78
C LYS A 647 38.16 -24.16 -48.94
N LYS A 648 38.33 -24.26 -47.62
CA LYS A 648 38.23 -23.12 -46.69
C LYS A 648 39.48 -22.23 -46.71
N THR A 649 40.67 -22.82 -46.86
CA THR A 649 41.96 -22.13 -46.66
C THR A 649 42.77 -21.92 -47.93
N GLY A 650 42.46 -22.65 -49.01
CA GLY A 650 43.24 -22.64 -50.24
C GLY A 650 44.53 -23.48 -50.19
N ILE A 651 44.82 -24.14 -49.06
CA ILE A 651 45.96 -25.07 -48.94
C ILE A 651 45.63 -26.35 -49.69
N SER A 652 46.57 -26.89 -50.47
CA SER A 652 46.30 -28.09 -51.27
C SER A 652 46.10 -29.32 -50.37
N VAL A 653 45.27 -30.27 -50.82
CA VAL A 653 45.05 -31.53 -50.09
C VAL A 653 46.35 -32.31 -49.91
N ASP A 654 47.27 -32.26 -50.88
CA ASP A 654 48.58 -32.92 -50.80
C ASP A 654 49.45 -32.35 -49.66
N GLU A 655 49.38 -31.05 -49.40
CA GLU A 655 50.11 -30.42 -48.31
C GLU A 655 49.48 -30.75 -46.94
N LEU A 656 48.14 -30.69 -46.86
CA LEU A 656 47.41 -31.07 -45.64
C LEU A 656 47.64 -32.55 -45.30
N ALA A 657 47.76 -33.39 -46.33
CA ALA A 657 48.04 -34.82 -46.22
C ALA A 657 49.40 -35.12 -45.58
N LEU A 658 50.41 -34.27 -45.76
CA LEU A 658 51.68 -34.41 -45.02
C LEU A 658 51.47 -34.18 -43.52
N ILE A 659 50.75 -33.12 -43.16
CA ILE A 659 50.48 -32.78 -41.76
C ILE A 659 49.61 -33.86 -41.11
N ASN A 660 48.51 -34.28 -41.76
CA ASN A 660 47.67 -35.35 -41.25
C ASN A 660 48.46 -36.65 -41.05
N ARG A 661 49.38 -37.00 -41.96
CA ARG A 661 50.26 -38.16 -41.79
C ARG A 661 51.09 -38.07 -40.52
N TYR A 662 51.63 -36.89 -40.20
CA TYR A 662 52.34 -36.67 -38.94
C TYR A 662 51.47 -37.05 -37.74
N THR A 663 50.24 -36.51 -37.69
CA THR A 663 49.28 -36.73 -36.60
C THR A 663 48.80 -38.18 -36.47
N TYR A 664 48.99 -39.02 -37.49
CA TYR A 664 48.65 -40.45 -37.47
C TYR A 664 49.69 -41.32 -36.72
N GLY A 665 50.55 -40.72 -35.88
CA GLY A 665 51.57 -41.46 -35.12
C GLY A 665 52.83 -41.82 -35.91
N SER A 666 53.25 -40.95 -36.84
CA SER A 666 54.43 -41.13 -37.70
C SER A 666 55.78 -40.99 -36.98
N LYS A 667 56.05 -41.82 -35.97
CA LYS A 667 57.31 -41.79 -35.17
C LYS A 667 58.58 -41.86 -36.02
N TRP A 668 58.51 -42.46 -37.21
CA TRP A 668 59.63 -42.58 -38.14
C TRP A 668 60.24 -41.22 -38.50
N CYS A 669 59.43 -40.17 -38.67
CA CYS A 669 59.94 -38.86 -39.03
C CYS A 669 60.68 -38.22 -37.83
N ASN A 670 60.17 -38.37 -36.61
CA ASN A 670 60.85 -37.91 -35.40
C ASN A 670 62.16 -38.66 -35.15
N ASN A 671 62.15 -39.99 -35.30
CA ASN A 671 63.36 -40.80 -35.15
C ASN A 671 64.46 -40.33 -36.12
N TYR A 672 64.10 -40.07 -37.38
CA TYR A 672 65.02 -39.51 -38.37
C TYR A 672 65.58 -38.14 -37.94
N GLY A 673 64.72 -37.19 -37.55
CA GLY A 673 65.15 -35.83 -37.18
C GLY A 673 65.99 -35.77 -35.90
N TYR A 674 65.71 -36.61 -34.92
CA TYR A 674 66.52 -36.73 -33.72
C TYR A 674 67.78 -37.58 -33.91
N GLY A 675 67.95 -38.24 -35.07
CA GLY A 675 69.07 -39.14 -35.34
C GLY A 675 69.04 -40.41 -34.50
N ILE A 676 67.84 -40.89 -34.17
CA ILE A 676 67.65 -42.13 -33.41
C ILE A 676 67.89 -43.32 -34.35
N VAL A 677 68.80 -44.19 -33.95
CA VAL A 677 69.06 -45.46 -34.63
C VAL A 677 67.85 -46.36 -34.45
N ASP A 678 67.27 -46.81 -35.55
CA ASP A 678 66.13 -47.72 -35.51
C ASP A 678 66.59 -49.10 -35.03
N PRO A 679 65.98 -49.69 -33.98
CA PRO A 679 66.40 -50.98 -33.44
C PRO A 679 66.28 -52.14 -34.43
N TYR A 680 65.34 -52.07 -35.38
CA TYR A 680 65.13 -53.11 -36.38
C TYR A 680 66.12 -53.00 -37.55
N PHE A 681 66.44 -51.78 -37.99
CA PHE A 681 67.34 -51.55 -39.12
C PHE A 681 68.82 -51.33 -38.73
N GLY A 682 69.13 -51.07 -37.46
CA GLY A 682 70.48 -50.82 -36.96
C GLY A 682 71.13 -49.52 -37.46
N LYS A 683 70.36 -48.63 -38.10
CA LYS A 683 70.81 -47.33 -38.62
C LYS A 683 69.71 -46.27 -38.49
N ILE A 684 70.07 -45.01 -38.70
CA ILE A 684 69.08 -43.94 -38.89
C ILE A 684 68.37 -44.20 -40.22
N GLN A 685 67.05 -44.45 -40.17
CA GLN A 685 66.29 -44.88 -41.33
C GLN A 685 65.65 -43.69 -42.05
N ASP A 686 65.96 -43.54 -43.34
CA ASP A 686 65.45 -42.49 -44.24
C ASP A 686 64.47 -43.04 -45.31
N TYR A 687 64.17 -44.33 -45.24
CA TYR A 687 63.19 -45.01 -46.11
C TYR A 687 63.39 -44.74 -47.62
N GLY A 688 64.65 -44.69 -48.06
CA GLY A 688 65.00 -44.41 -49.47
C GLY A 688 65.01 -42.91 -49.84
N GLY A 689 65.33 -42.03 -48.89
CA GLY A 689 65.38 -40.58 -49.11
C GLY A 689 64.02 -39.89 -48.94
N LEU A 690 63.03 -40.59 -48.39
CA LEU A 690 61.68 -40.06 -48.21
C LEU A 690 61.61 -39.08 -47.04
N CYS A 691 62.39 -39.27 -45.96
CA CYS A 691 62.41 -38.30 -44.86
C CYS A 691 63.05 -36.99 -45.30
N GLN A 692 64.12 -37.04 -46.11
CA GLN A 692 64.77 -35.85 -46.70
C GLN A 692 63.81 -34.98 -47.51
N LYS A 693 62.84 -35.60 -48.20
CA LYS A 693 61.79 -34.90 -48.96
C LYS A 693 60.64 -34.43 -48.06
N TYR A 694 60.27 -35.25 -47.09
CA TYR A 694 59.15 -34.98 -46.19
C TYR A 694 59.37 -33.72 -45.34
N TYR A 695 60.57 -33.53 -44.80
CA TYR A 695 60.89 -32.41 -43.90
C TYR A 695 60.63 -31.02 -44.51
N PRO A 696 61.27 -30.63 -45.62
CA PRO A 696 61.04 -29.33 -46.25
C PRO A 696 59.60 -29.15 -46.75
N ALA A 697 58.99 -30.21 -47.28
CA ALA A 697 57.61 -30.17 -47.77
C ALA A 697 56.60 -29.96 -46.62
N CYS A 698 56.75 -30.68 -45.51
CA CYS A 698 55.88 -30.58 -44.34
C CYS A 698 56.10 -29.26 -43.58
N ASN A 699 57.35 -28.78 -43.46
CA ASN A 699 57.64 -27.45 -42.91
C ASN A 699 56.95 -26.32 -43.69
N ALA A 700 56.96 -26.40 -45.03
CA ALA A 700 56.27 -25.44 -45.89
C ALA A 700 54.74 -25.56 -45.80
N ALA A 701 54.20 -26.78 -45.65
CA ALA A 701 52.77 -27.00 -45.42
C ALA A 701 52.33 -26.40 -44.08
N LEU A 702 53.06 -26.65 -42.99
CA LEU A 702 52.80 -26.11 -41.66
C LEU A 702 52.81 -24.57 -41.65
N GLU A 703 53.71 -23.92 -42.40
CA GLU A 703 53.78 -22.46 -42.48
C GLU A 703 52.47 -21.78 -42.96
N LYS A 704 51.69 -22.49 -43.80
CA LYS A 704 50.43 -22.01 -44.39
C LYS A 704 49.23 -22.13 -43.45
N MET A 705 49.32 -22.97 -42.43
CA MET A 705 48.24 -23.23 -41.49
C MET A 705 48.10 -22.08 -40.45
N PRO A 706 46.97 -22.01 -39.72
CA PRO A 706 46.77 -21.02 -38.66
C PRO A 706 47.79 -21.17 -37.53
N ARG A 707 48.43 -20.05 -37.14
CA ARG A 707 49.40 -20.04 -36.04
C ARG A 707 48.71 -19.74 -34.73
N TYR A 708 49.04 -20.51 -33.71
CA TYR A 708 48.57 -20.34 -32.35
C TYR A 708 49.60 -19.58 -31.52
N ASN A 709 49.16 -18.45 -30.93
CA ASN A 709 49.93 -17.66 -29.98
C ASN A 709 49.35 -17.80 -28.56
N GLY A 710 50.07 -18.54 -27.73
CA GLY A 710 49.69 -18.85 -26.36
C GLY A 710 50.53 -19.98 -25.78
N THR A 711 50.24 -20.36 -24.55
CA THR A 711 50.91 -21.49 -23.87
C THR A 711 50.40 -22.83 -24.42
N VAL A 712 51.31 -23.77 -24.66
CA VAL A 712 51.00 -25.15 -25.02
C VAL A 712 51.83 -26.09 -24.16
N PHE A 713 51.36 -27.31 -23.99
CA PHE A 713 51.92 -28.29 -23.09
C PHE A 713 52.36 -29.53 -23.88
N SER A 714 53.48 -30.15 -23.51
CA SER A 714 53.91 -31.43 -24.08
C SER A 714 54.45 -32.33 -22.98
N GLY A 715 53.78 -33.46 -22.77
CA GLY A 715 54.17 -34.48 -21.81
C GLY A 715 55.09 -35.51 -22.47
N ILE A 716 56.22 -35.80 -21.84
CA ILE A 716 57.21 -36.75 -22.36
C ILE A 716 57.59 -37.76 -21.26
N SER A 717 57.74 -39.03 -21.65
CA SER A 717 58.37 -40.07 -20.84
C SER A 717 59.75 -40.41 -21.39
N PHE A 718 60.79 -40.06 -20.61
CA PHE A 718 62.16 -40.48 -20.88
C PHE A 718 62.59 -41.64 -19.97
N ASP A 719 63.50 -42.51 -20.43
CA ASP A 719 64.27 -43.31 -19.49
C ASP A 719 65.23 -42.42 -18.68
N ALA A 720 65.66 -42.89 -17.50
CA ALA A 720 66.42 -42.06 -16.55
C ALA A 720 67.69 -41.44 -17.15
N MET A 721 68.41 -42.19 -18.00
CA MET A 721 69.65 -41.71 -18.62
C MET A 721 69.38 -40.65 -19.67
N LYS A 722 68.37 -40.85 -20.53
CA LYS A 722 67.96 -39.85 -21.52
C LYS A 722 67.40 -38.60 -20.86
N LEU A 723 66.62 -38.75 -19.78
CA LEU A 723 66.07 -37.63 -19.02
C LEU A 723 67.19 -36.75 -18.45
N ASP A 724 68.18 -37.35 -17.78
CA ASP A 724 69.29 -36.60 -17.20
C ASP A 724 70.08 -35.84 -18.27
N LYS A 725 70.40 -36.50 -19.39
CA LYS A 725 71.07 -35.85 -20.53
C LYS A 725 70.26 -34.68 -21.09
N TYR A 726 68.95 -34.86 -21.27
CA TYR A 726 68.06 -33.82 -21.80
C TYR A 726 67.97 -32.62 -20.85
N ILE A 727 67.86 -32.86 -19.54
CA ILE A 727 67.82 -31.79 -18.53
C ILE A 727 69.15 -31.04 -18.46
N GLN A 728 70.29 -31.73 -18.57
CA GLN A 728 71.60 -31.09 -18.64
C GLN A 728 71.73 -30.17 -19.85
N GLU A 729 71.24 -30.60 -21.03
CA GLU A 729 71.19 -29.77 -22.23
C GLU A 729 70.31 -28.52 -22.01
N MET A 730 69.11 -28.69 -21.45
CA MET A 730 68.21 -27.56 -21.15
C MET A 730 68.81 -26.57 -20.15
N LYS A 731 69.49 -27.07 -19.10
CA LYS A 731 70.20 -26.21 -18.14
C LYS A 731 71.38 -25.48 -18.79
N ALA A 732 72.09 -26.11 -19.72
CA ALA A 732 73.17 -25.46 -20.47
C ALA A 732 72.64 -24.37 -21.41
N CYS A 733 71.51 -24.61 -22.09
CA CYS A 733 70.82 -23.58 -22.86
C CYS A 733 70.35 -22.41 -21.98
N LEU A 734 69.78 -22.70 -20.80
CA LEU A 734 69.34 -21.69 -19.84
C LEU A 734 70.50 -20.81 -19.35
N SER A 735 71.65 -21.41 -19.00
CA SER A 735 72.81 -20.67 -18.47
C SER A 735 73.58 -19.90 -19.54
N SER A 736 73.70 -20.45 -20.74
CA SER A 736 74.41 -19.81 -21.86
C SER A 736 73.56 -18.78 -22.61
N GLY A 737 72.24 -18.83 -22.47
CA GLY A 737 71.29 -18.04 -23.26
C GLY A 737 71.17 -18.50 -24.72
N GLN A 738 71.85 -19.58 -25.11
CA GLN A 738 71.75 -20.13 -26.46
C GLN A 738 70.39 -20.81 -26.68
N PRO A 739 69.74 -20.60 -27.83
CA PRO A 739 68.48 -21.27 -28.13
C PRO A 739 68.60 -22.79 -28.17
N TYR A 740 67.64 -23.49 -27.58
CA TYR A 740 67.42 -24.90 -27.84
C TYR A 740 66.85 -25.07 -29.26
N VAL A 741 67.44 -25.97 -30.05
CA VAL A 741 67.01 -26.24 -31.43
C VAL A 741 66.34 -27.61 -31.49
N ASN A 742 65.02 -27.64 -31.66
CA ASN A 742 64.30 -28.89 -31.80
C ASN A 742 64.42 -29.42 -33.24
N LYS A 743 65.22 -30.47 -33.43
CA LYS A 743 65.59 -30.96 -34.79
C LYS A 743 64.44 -31.61 -35.56
N ALA A 744 63.45 -32.17 -34.86
CA ALA A 744 62.28 -32.80 -35.48
C ALA A 744 61.02 -31.94 -35.33
N PHE A 745 59.89 -32.40 -35.87
CA PHE A 745 58.57 -31.85 -35.53
C PHE A 745 58.25 -32.11 -34.06
N MET A 746 57.54 -31.20 -33.41
CA MET A 746 57.13 -31.37 -32.02
C MET A 746 55.65 -31.10 -31.85
N SER A 747 54.94 -32.10 -31.34
CA SER A 747 53.54 -32.00 -30.94
C SER A 747 53.41 -31.46 -29.52
N SER A 748 52.38 -30.66 -29.34
CA SER A 748 51.95 -30.10 -28.05
C SER A 748 50.44 -29.94 -28.07
N THR A 749 49.85 -29.53 -26.95
CA THR A 749 48.40 -29.36 -26.81
C THR A 749 48.09 -28.11 -26.01
N THR A 750 46.95 -27.49 -26.29
CA THR A 750 46.41 -26.41 -25.45
C THR A 750 45.64 -26.92 -24.23
N ASN A 751 45.44 -28.24 -24.12
CA ASN A 751 44.79 -28.87 -22.98
C ASN A 751 45.78 -29.77 -22.22
N ILE A 752 46.18 -29.32 -21.01
CA ILE A 752 47.17 -30.04 -20.20
C ILE A 752 46.74 -31.47 -19.85
N ASP A 753 45.43 -31.74 -19.75
CA ASP A 753 44.92 -33.06 -19.38
C ASP A 753 45.25 -34.11 -20.45
N ARG A 754 45.47 -33.69 -21.70
CA ARG A 754 45.89 -34.56 -22.80
C ARG A 754 47.37 -34.96 -22.72
N THR A 755 48.17 -34.32 -21.89
CA THR A 755 49.62 -34.64 -21.79
C THR A 755 49.89 -35.95 -21.04
N ALA A 756 48.98 -36.37 -20.14
CA ALA A 756 49.18 -37.52 -19.28
C ALA A 756 49.18 -38.88 -20.01
N ILE A 757 48.64 -38.95 -21.24
CA ILE A 757 48.70 -40.16 -22.07
C ILE A 757 50.03 -40.32 -22.81
N PHE A 758 50.82 -39.23 -22.91
CA PHE A 758 52.08 -39.21 -23.68
C PHE A 758 53.33 -39.22 -22.80
N GLY A 759 53.21 -38.76 -21.56
CA GLY A 759 54.36 -38.62 -20.68
C GLY A 759 54.00 -38.61 -19.19
N ASP A 760 55.02 -38.84 -18.37
CA ASP A 760 54.86 -38.93 -16.91
C ASP A 760 56.02 -38.33 -16.10
N ASN A 761 57.14 -37.95 -16.71
CA ASN A 761 58.35 -37.50 -16.00
C ASN A 761 58.98 -36.21 -16.51
N LEU A 762 58.53 -35.68 -17.64
CA LEU A 762 58.89 -34.36 -18.14
C LEU A 762 57.67 -33.63 -18.72
N MET A 763 57.46 -32.39 -18.30
CA MET A 763 56.51 -31.46 -18.92
C MET A 763 57.26 -30.31 -19.59
N LEU A 764 56.98 -30.08 -20.87
CA LEU A 764 57.34 -28.85 -21.56
C LEU A 764 56.16 -27.87 -21.51
N VAL A 765 56.40 -26.66 -21.00
CA VAL A 765 55.43 -25.55 -20.99
C VAL A 765 55.93 -24.49 -21.95
N ILE A 766 55.30 -24.37 -23.11
CA ILE A 766 55.86 -23.65 -24.24
C ILE A 766 54.99 -22.43 -24.55
N LYS A 767 55.56 -21.23 -24.47
CA LYS A 767 54.96 -20.02 -25.03
C LYS A 767 55.12 -20.04 -26.55
N SER A 768 54.11 -20.57 -27.24
CA SER A 768 54.03 -20.64 -28.70
C SER A 768 53.80 -19.25 -29.28
N LYS A 769 54.50 -18.94 -30.38
CA LYS A 769 54.27 -17.73 -31.19
C LYS A 769 53.89 -18.08 -32.63
N LYS A 770 54.39 -19.20 -33.14
CA LYS A 770 54.32 -19.67 -34.52
C LYS A 770 53.95 -21.16 -34.61
N GLY A 771 53.74 -21.86 -33.49
CA GLY A 771 53.17 -23.19 -33.46
C GLY A 771 51.83 -23.23 -34.21
N VAL A 772 51.52 -24.36 -34.82
CA VAL A 772 50.47 -24.47 -35.82
C VAL A 772 49.31 -25.28 -35.30
N ASP A 773 48.09 -24.75 -35.40
CA ASP A 773 46.88 -25.51 -35.09
C ASP A 773 46.54 -26.49 -36.21
N VAL A 774 46.64 -27.79 -35.91
CA VAL A 774 46.37 -28.87 -36.86
C VAL A 774 45.09 -29.64 -36.53
N LYS A 775 44.37 -29.26 -35.47
CA LYS A 775 43.17 -29.95 -34.97
C LYS A 775 42.15 -30.28 -36.06
N ALA A 776 41.94 -29.34 -37.00
CA ALA A 776 40.95 -29.47 -38.06
C ALA A 776 41.20 -30.61 -39.06
N ILE A 777 42.45 -31.08 -39.14
CA ILE A 777 42.88 -32.15 -40.06
C ILE A 777 43.65 -33.27 -39.33
N SER A 778 43.73 -33.23 -38.00
CA SER A 778 44.44 -34.24 -37.22
C SER A 778 43.63 -35.53 -37.15
N HIS A 779 44.30 -36.68 -37.14
CA HIS A 779 43.63 -37.97 -36.94
C HIS A 779 42.96 -38.07 -35.55
N TYR A 780 43.59 -37.49 -34.54
CA TYR A 780 43.07 -37.44 -33.17
C TYR A 780 42.71 -36.02 -32.77
N ALA A 781 41.64 -35.47 -33.37
CA ALA A 781 41.20 -34.10 -33.10
C ALA A 781 40.93 -33.78 -31.61
N SER A 782 40.66 -34.80 -30.78
CA SER A 782 40.48 -34.66 -29.33
C SER A 782 41.77 -34.32 -28.56
N GLU A 783 42.95 -34.53 -29.16
CA GLU A 783 44.26 -34.17 -28.60
C GLU A 783 44.53 -32.67 -28.66
N ASP A 784 43.77 -31.93 -29.48
CA ASP A 784 43.85 -30.47 -29.58
C ASP A 784 45.26 -29.96 -29.93
N GLU A 785 45.86 -30.66 -30.89
CA GLU A 785 47.29 -30.63 -31.20
C GLU A 785 47.75 -29.31 -31.83
N ILE A 786 48.85 -28.78 -31.29
CA ILE A 786 49.65 -27.68 -31.85
C ILE A 786 51.02 -28.24 -32.25
N VAL A 787 51.39 -28.08 -33.51
CA VAL A 787 52.63 -28.65 -34.08
C VAL A 787 53.66 -27.56 -34.36
N PHE A 788 54.89 -27.79 -33.93
CA PHE A 788 56.05 -26.96 -34.27
C PHE A 788 56.83 -27.57 -35.45
N ARG A 789 57.31 -26.69 -36.34
CA ARG A 789 58.13 -27.05 -37.50
C ARG A 789 59.45 -27.71 -37.06
N ALA A 790 59.97 -28.61 -37.89
CA ALA A 790 61.28 -29.19 -37.67
C ALA A 790 62.37 -28.11 -37.76
N GLY A 791 63.23 -28.02 -36.75
CA GLY A 791 64.25 -26.98 -36.61
C GLY A 791 63.78 -25.74 -35.83
N SER A 792 62.58 -25.77 -35.23
CA SER A 792 62.08 -24.67 -34.40
C SER A 792 63.02 -24.39 -33.22
N ARG A 793 63.16 -23.12 -32.86
CA ARG A 793 64.11 -22.65 -31.85
C ARG A 793 63.37 -22.10 -30.65
N PHE A 794 63.84 -22.45 -29.47
CA PHE A 794 63.21 -22.09 -28.21
C PHE A 794 64.23 -21.47 -27.26
N LYS A 795 63.87 -20.36 -26.64
CA LYS A 795 64.57 -19.84 -25.48
C LYS A 795 64.12 -20.64 -24.27
N VAL A 796 65.06 -21.22 -23.53
CA VAL A 796 64.75 -21.86 -22.25
C VAL A 796 64.56 -20.76 -21.20
N LEU A 797 63.39 -20.72 -20.58
CA LEU A 797 63.04 -19.74 -19.57
C LEU A 797 63.29 -20.25 -18.16
N ASN A 798 63.00 -21.54 -17.91
CA ASN A 798 63.13 -22.14 -16.60
C ASN A 798 63.28 -23.67 -16.69
N VAL A 799 63.99 -24.28 -15.75
CA VAL A 799 64.18 -25.74 -15.64
C VAL A 799 64.17 -26.11 -14.17
N TYR A 800 63.14 -26.83 -13.72
CA TYR A 800 62.98 -27.16 -12.31
C TYR A 800 62.26 -28.49 -12.09
N GLN A 801 62.44 -29.08 -10.90
CA GLN A 801 61.58 -30.16 -10.42
C GLN A 801 60.42 -29.56 -9.65
N GLU A 802 59.23 -30.07 -9.90
CA GLU A 802 58.03 -29.53 -9.30
C GLU A 802 57.61 -30.38 -8.08
N GLU A 803 57.48 -29.74 -6.92
CA GLU A 803 57.02 -30.39 -5.67
C GLU A 803 55.50 -30.37 -5.53
N THR A 804 54.82 -29.41 -6.17
CA THR A 804 53.37 -29.26 -6.17
C THR A 804 52.86 -29.15 -7.59
N ARG A 805 51.92 -30.01 -7.98
CA ARG A 805 51.41 -30.13 -9.35
C ARG A 805 50.80 -28.83 -9.88
N LYS A 806 51.60 -27.95 -10.48
CA LYS A 806 51.18 -26.67 -11.08
C LYS A 806 51.10 -26.79 -12.59
N TYR A 807 52.21 -27.13 -13.24
CA TYR A 807 52.25 -27.47 -14.67
C TYR A 807 52.77 -28.90 -14.91
N GLY A 808 53.67 -29.41 -14.08
CA GLY A 808 54.21 -30.76 -14.19
C GLY A 808 53.26 -31.84 -13.70
N PHE A 809 53.74 -33.08 -13.60
CA PHE A 809 52.95 -34.22 -13.12
C PHE A 809 52.91 -34.33 -11.58
N GLY A 810 53.35 -33.29 -10.85
CA GLY A 810 53.61 -33.35 -9.40
C GLY A 810 54.80 -34.24 -9.02
N LYS A 811 55.53 -34.70 -10.04
CA LYS A 811 56.76 -35.48 -9.99
C LYS A 811 57.51 -35.24 -11.31
N GLY A 812 58.83 -35.35 -11.29
CA GLY A 812 59.67 -35.15 -12.47
C GLY A 812 60.01 -33.68 -12.75
N TRP A 813 60.33 -33.38 -14.00
CA TRP A 813 60.86 -32.08 -14.41
C TRP A 813 59.84 -31.25 -15.19
N VAL A 814 59.92 -29.93 -15.03
CA VAL A 814 59.22 -28.94 -15.85
C VAL A 814 60.25 -28.06 -16.53
N VAL A 815 60.08 -27.87 -17.84
CA VAL A 815 60.90 -26.96 -18.65
C VAL A 815 59.98 -25.94 -19.29
N GLU A 816 60.16 -24.67 -18.94
CA GLU A 816 59.45 -23.57 -19.56
C GLU A 816 60.25 -23.04 -20.76
N LEU A 817 59.59 -22.96 -21.91
CA LEU A 817 60.17 -22.56 -23.19
C LEU A 817 59.42 -21.37 -23.77
N GLU A 818 60.10 -20.54 -24.55
CA GLU A 818 59.48 -19.54 -25.41
C GLU A 818 59.98 -19.70 -26.83
N GLU A 819 59.06 -19.78 -27.78
CA GLU A 819 59.42 -19.85 -29.20
C GLU A 819 60.03 -18.52 -29.70
N ILE A 820 61.07 -18.63 -30.54
CA ILE A 820 61.82 -17.50 -31.12
C ILE A 820 61.30 -17.17 -32.51
#